data_AF-A0A8T0IBS7-F1
#
_entry.id   AF-A0A8T0IBS7-F1
#
_cell.length_a   1.000
_cell.length_b   1.000
_cell.length_c   1.000
_cell.angle_alpha   90.00
_cell.angle_beta   90.00
_cell.angle_gamma   90.00
#
_symmetry.space_group_name_H-M   'P 1'
#
loop_
_entity.id
_entity.type
_entity.pdbx_description
1 polymer ?
#
loop_
_entity_poly.entity_id
_entity_poly.type
_entity_poly.pdbx_seq_one_letter_code
_entity_poly.pdbx_strand_id
1 'polypeptide(L)'
;MMVNMEVDNAGDGNAGGMIGASKAMSEASELRYSRLIYTLGREAAMALSGSRVMVLGCKGLGGEVVKNLAMCGVQGLGLVDDEVVAMADLGAQFLLSEGDVGRNRAVATAQRVKEMYPSVEVATLGSGAVESAVGSYGCVVATSGAVGELVRLNSVCRSLGVPFVAANSRGVFSFVFVDFGDSFSVLDETGEPAGAVLVEGITQDFPATVTVVEEQRHGLENGDEVLLSGVKGMEELNRETPYSVTVTGVHSFTIQEDTRAYGRYLSGGYFTKLKTAKNMEFLSLEKALLAPKFCIGDPVKAAQALTMHVGFQAVDEFERRHAAENSSSPRSSAIGADHLHEVVAIAREIWSNLRDSGNIGKGTTNGSYAMEATADGAEEESNEVLLKGLGERDGLHQDRSGFISGESSSAGIGEASGVTTRGLAGSLELDEEIIRLIALGAYVELCPVAAVTGGIAAQEAIKALTRVFTPIQQWLYFDAVECLPSAPLAPEDRLPCGSRYDHQIALFGREFQDKLGSLQWLVVGAGGLGCEALKDLVLMGVGCSSNGNITVTDMDTVSKPNLIDQVLYQPEDVSRAKAPTAARALRTINPAAQIHALQERFDPETETIFDSSFFNSIAGVFSAVDTSSSRLYLDARCVSYRRPMVDGGKHGTKGSVQVFVPFQTEMYASTRDPPEHKEMPICTLRNFPYAVEHTLRWAVETFEALFKSRPTDVNAYLSSRDFQESIRKSPASSRLPVLESLRDALMRHRPLSFDACVQWARLQFEDLFSNSIKQLCFNFPAGMTTTAGAPFWSGTKRSPTPITFDVADNLHLDFIMAAANLQATVYGLKGCQDRAIFIDLVQRVAVPPFQPKEGVKIAVTDNELRSQANQRKYQTSSGDNDAAEACERLLRELPTPASLAGYRLVPIEFEKDDEHNYHAEFIAAASSLRGRNYGIPSTDKLQARLLGGRVVPSIVTSTAVVGGLMCLELYKLIQGKPFTQHKHAYFNLAVPLFAFAQPIKAFEHTVARNQFDPLVWTLWDRFEMDCQNMSLETFLAEFQRQQGLEITMLSFGKSLLYAEFLPRKKLQDRMPLSLIDLITTIGKVTLPPTETTISFSISCTDAKGEDVEVPDVVAKVR
;
A
#
# COMPACT_ATOMS: atom_id res chain seq x y z
N MET A 1 26.03 -27.74 27.86
CA MET A 1 25.85 -27.49 29.31
C MET A 1 26.10 -26.01 29.55
N MET A 2 25.04 -25.27 29.84
CA MET A 2 25.06 -23.85 30.16
C MET A 2 25.66 -23.63 31.55
N VAL A 3 26.47 -22.59 31.72
CA VAL A 3 26.73 -21.97 33.02
C VAL A 3 26.64 -20.46 32.82
N ASN A 4 25.51 -19.89 33.25
CA ASN A 4 25.31 -18.46 33.46
C ASN A 4 26.07 -18.06 34.73
N MET A 5 26.88 -17.00 34.67
CA MET A 5 27.32 -16.29 35.87
C MET A 5 26.47 -15.02 36.00
N GLU A 6 25.57 -15.02 36.97
CA GLU A 6 24.93 -13.83 37.52
C GLU A 6 25.94 -13.10 38.42
N VAL A 7 26.03 -11.78 38.27
CA VAL A 7 26.73 -10.91 39.22
C VAL A 7 25.67 -10.01 39.85
N ASP A 8 25.38 -10.28 41.12
CA ASP A 8 24.55 -9.47 42.00
C ASP A 8 25.17 -8.08 42.21
N ASN A 9 24.36 -7.02 42.11
CA ASN A 9 24.63 -5.79 42.84
C ASN A 9 23.31 -5.18 43.31
N ALA A 10 23.15 -5.12 44.63
CA ALA A 10 21.99 -4.57 45.32
C ALA A 10 22.26 -3.12 45.77
N GLY A 11 21.25 -2.26 45.59
CA GLY A 11 21.05 -1.03 46.36
C GLY A 11 21.34 0.28 45.61
N ASP A 12 20.31 0.97 45.12
CA ASP A 12 19.76 2.15 45.82
C ASP A 12 18.39 2.55 45.26
N GLY A 13 17.51 3.06 46.12
CA GLY A 13 16.11 3.31 45.84
C GLY A 13 15.80 4.69 45.26
N ASN A 14 14.70 4.72 44.49
CA ASN A 14 13.82 5.87 44.22
C ASN A 14 14.22 6.86 43.10
N ALA A 15 13.79 6.56 41.85
CA ALA A 15 13.33 7.54 40.85
C ALA A 15 12.83 6.83 39.58
N GLY A 16 11.58 7.11 39.15
CA GLY A 16 11.06 6.90 37.79
C GLY A 16 10.89 5.45 37.31
N GLY A 17 9.64 5.02 37.07
CA GLY A 17 9.34 3.71 36.47
C GLY A 17 9.93 3.57 35.07
N MET A 18 11.14 3.00 34.98
CA MET A 18 11.70 2.48 33.75
C MET A 18 11.12 1.10 33.44
N ILE A 19 10.72 0.96 32.19
CA ILE A 19 10.24 -0.24 31.50
C ILE A 19 11.16 -1.42 31.85
N GLY A 20 10.58 -2.46 32.47
CA GLY A 20 11.30 -3.69 32.81
C GLY A 20 11.93 -4.33 31.58
N ALA A 21 13.11 -4.93 31.77
CA ALA A 21 13.89 -5.61 30.74
C ALA A 21 12.99 -6.45 29.80
N SER A 22 12.86 -6.01 28.55
CA SER A 22 11.95 -6.63 27.58
C SER A 22 12.45 -8.02 27.20
N LYS A 23 11.55 -9.00 27.26
CA LYS A 23 11.81 -10.33 26.72
C LYS A 23 11.84 -10.20 25.20
N ALA A 24 12.96 -10.49 24.56
CA ALA A 24 13.08 -10.42 23.10
C ALA A 24 11.97 -11.24 22.42
N MET A 25 11.34 -10.66 21.40
CA MET A 25 10.29 -11.31 20.63
C MET A 25 10.86 -12.54 19.91
N SER A 26 10.16 -13.68 19.95
CA SER A 26 10.63 -14.88 19.25
C SER A 26 10.59 -14.65 17.73
N GLU A 27 11.45 -15.34 16.97
CA GLU A 27 11.48 -15.22 15.50
C GLU A 27 10.11 -15.49 14.85
N ALA A 28 9.40 -16.52 15.31
CA ALA A 28 8.04 -16.82 14.82
C ALA A 28 7.02 -15.69 15.12
N SER A 29 7.24 -14.93 16.18
CA SER A 29 6.40 -13.77 16.52
C SER A 29 6.79 -12.56 15.66
N GLU A 30 8.09 -12.35 15.41
CA GLU A 30 8.56 -11.35 14.43
C GLU A 30 8.01 -11.60 13.02
N LEU A 31 7.97 -12.86 12.57
CA LEU A 31 7.38 -13.16 11.27
C LEU A 31 5.88 -12.83 11.25
N ARG A 32 5.12 -13.27 12.28
CA ARG A 32 3.68 -12.99 12.39
C ARG A 32 3.39 -11.49 12.34
N TYR A 33 4.16 -10.68 13.07
CA TYR A 33 3.99 -9.23 13.14
C TYR A 33 4.82 -8.45 12.12
N SER A 34 5.46 -9.11 11.16
CA SER A 34 6.41 -8.47 10.23
C SER A 34 5.82 -7.26 9.50
N ARG A 35 4.60 -7.36 8.96
CA ARG A 35 3.95 -6.22 8.26
C ARG A 35 3.64 -5.03 9.18
N LEU A 36 3.31 -5.31 10.44
CA LEU A 36 3.11 -4.29 11.48
C LEU A 36 4.44 -3.65 11.86
N ILE A 37 5.50 -4.43 12.01
CA ILE A 37 6.85 -3.95 12.31
C ILE A 37 7.36 -3.04 11.19
N TYR A 38 7.10 -3.37 9.92
CA TYR A 38 7.44 -2.47 8.81
C TYR A 38 6.67 -1.14 8.82
N THR A 39 5.54 -1.07 9.54
CA THR A 39 4.70 0.13 9.62
C THR A 39 5.00 0.97 10.87
N LEU A 40 5.16 0.34 12.03
CA LEU A 40 5.34 1.01 13.32
C LEU A 40 6.80 1.08 13.78
N GLY A 41 7.66 0.20 13.27
CA GLY A 41 8.96 -0.10 13.87
C GLY A 41 8.87 -1.19 14.96
N ARG A 42 9.99 -1.88 15.19
CA ARG A 42 10.07 -3.03 16.11
C ARG A 42 9.76 -2.62 17.56
N GLU A 43 10.27 -1.48 18.01
CA GLU A 43 10.08 -0.98 19.38
C GLU A 43 8.62 -0.65 19.68
N ALA A 44 7.94 0.05 18.76
CA ALA A 44 6.52 0.37 18.89
C ALA A 44 5.63 -0.87 18.88
N ALA A 45 5.94 -1.86 18.03
CA ALA A 45 5.24 -3.14 18.03
C ALA A 45 5.41 -3.89 19.37
N MET A 46 6.60 -3.85 19.97
CA MET A 46 6.84 -4.42 21.30
C MET A 46 6.08 -3.67 22.40
N ALA A 47 6.08 -2.33 22.39
CA ALA A 47 5.32 -1.52 23.34
C ALA A 47 3.82 -1.85 23.29
N LEU A 48 3.27 -2.03 22.08
CA LEU A 48 1.89 -2.44 21.89
C LEU A 48 1.60 -3.81 22.49
N SER A 49 2.50 -4.79 22.30
CA SER A 49 2.35 -6.15 22.84
C SER A 49 2.35 -6.25 24.38
N GLY A 50 2.90 -5.23 25.06
CA GLY A 50 2.89 -5.11 26.52
C GLY A 50 1.75 -4.25 27.06
N SER A 51 0.84 -3.76 26.21
CA SER A 51 -0.17 -2.77 26.58
C SER A 51 -1.57 -3.35 26.70
N ARG A 52 -2.37 -2.81 27.64
CA ARG A 52 -3.79 -3.15 27.82
C ARG A 52 -4.68 -1.97 27.47
N VAL A 53 -5.82 -2.21 26.82
CA VAL A 53 -6.78 -1.15 26.44
C VAL A 53 -8.16 -1.45 27.01
N MET A 54 -8.81 -0.44 27.58
CA MET A 54 -10.23 -0.53 27.98
C MET A 54 -11.10 0.01 26.85
N VAL A 55 -12.15 -0.71 26.46
CA VAL A 55 -13.11 -0.30 25.43
C VAL A 55 -14.51 -0.26 26.04
N LEU A 56 -15.13 0.93 26.03
CA LEU A 56 -16.51 1.14 26.47
C LEU A 56 -17.44 1.14 25.26
N GLY A 57 -18.48 0.30 25.30
CA GLY A 57 -19.37 0.02 24.19
C GLY A 57 -18.86 -1.12 23.30
N CYS A 58 -19.72 -2.10 23.03
CA CYS A 58 -19.46 -3.27 22.19
C CYS A 58 -20.49 -3.39 21.07
N LYS A 59 -21.04 -2.26 20.60
CA LYS A 59 -21.77 -2.15 19.33
C LYS A 59 -20.82 -2.20 18.11
N GLY A 60 -21.27 -1.95 16.88
CA GLY A 60 -20.46 -2.11 15.67
C GLY A 60 -19.11 -1.37 15.72
N LEU A 61 -19.13 -0.10 16.11
CA LEU A 61 -17.95 0.76 16.28
C LEU A 61 -16.99 0.21 17.35
N GLY A 62 -17.54 -0.19 18.50
CA GLY A 62 -16.76 -0.85 19.55
C GLY A 62 -16.14 -2.18 19.10
N GLY A 63 -16.89 -2.96 18.31
CA GLY A 63 -16.41 -4.19 17.68
C GLY A 63 -15.23 -3.98 16.75
N GLU A 64 -15.29 -2.93 15.91
CA GLU A 64 -14.18 -2.54 15.05
C GLU A 64 -12.95 -2.13 15.86
N VAL A 65 -13.11 -1.30 16.90
CA VAL A 65 -12.01 -0.93 17.79
C VAL A 65 -11.36 -2.17 18.42
N VAL A 66 -12.18 -3.07 18.99
CA VAL A 66 -11.75 -4.32 19.61
C VAL A 66 -10.97 -5.19 18.62
N LYS A 67 -11.50 -5.39 17.40
CA LYS A 67 -10.84 -6.18 16.35
C LYS A 67 -9.49 -5.58 15.96
N ASN A 68 -9.45 -4.28 15.68
CA ASN A 68 -8.21 -3.62 15.25
C ASN A 68 -7.12 -3.75 16.33
N LEU A 69 -7.46 -3.51 17.60
CA LEU A 69 -6.51 -3.63 18.71
C LEU A 69 -6.05 -5.08 18.95
N ALA A 70 -6.97 -6.04 18.91
CA ALA A 70 -6.65 -7.46 19.08
C ALA A 70 -5.71 -7.97 17.97
N MET A 71 -5.97 -7.61 16.71
CA MET A 71 -5.15 -8.01 15.56
C MET A 71 -3.76 -7.36 15.57
N CYS A 72 -3.64 -6.11 16.03
CA CYS A 72 -2.35 -5.47 16.25
C CYS A 72 -1.57 -6.07 17.45
N GLY A 73 -2.21 -6.93 18.25
CA GLY A 73 -1.53 -7.75 19.26
C GLY A 73 -1.35 -7.07 20.61
N VAL A 74 -2.30 -6.24 21.06
CA VAL A 74 -2.29 -5.74 22.46
C VAL A 74 -2.28 -6.90 23.46
N GLN A 75 -1.67 -6.69 24.63
CA GLN A 75 -1.62 -7.70 25.70
C GLN A 75 -3.02 -8.10 26.15
N GLY A 76 -3.92 -7.12 26.31
CA GLY A 76 -5.27 -7.40 26.75
C GLY A 76 -6.28 -6.29 26.56
N LEU A 77 -7.55 -6.68 26.61
CA LEU A 77 -8.72 -5.86 26.40
C LEU A 77 -9.66 -5.94 27.61
N GLY A 78 -10.09 -4.79 28.12
CA GLY A 78 -11.16 -4.66 29.09
C GLY A 78 -12.43 -4.18 28.40
N LEU A 79 -13.45 -5.03 28.28
CA LEU A 79 -14.68 -4.70 27.59
C LEU A 79 -15.78 -4.31 28.58
N VAL A 80 -16.44 -3.18 28.32
CA VAL A 80 -17.51 -2.63 29.15
C VAL A 80 -18.73 -2.36 28.28
N ASP A 81 -19.83 -3.08 28.51
CA ASP A 81 -21.12 -2.83 27.87
C ASP A 81 -22.18 -3.62 28.66
N ASP A 82 -23.07 -2.91 29.37
CA ASP A 82 -24.08 -3.55 30.22
C ASP A 82 -25.35 -3.95 29.44
N GLU A 83 -25.49 -3.51 28.19
CA GLU A 83 -26.65 -3.80 27.37
C GLU A 83 -26.61 -5.21 26.77
N VAL A 84 -27.74 -5.63 26.20
CA VAL A 84 -27.89 -6.92 25.51
C VAL A 84 -27.74 -6.79 24.00
N VAL A 85 -27.33 -7.88 23.35
CA VAL A 85 -27.24 -7.96 21.89
C VAL A 85 -28.64 -7.86 21.30
N ALA A 86 -28.89 -6.84 20.48
CA ALA A 86 -30.11 -6.71 19.70
C ALA A 86 -29.93 -7.28 18.28
N MET A 87 -31.02 -7.67 17.62
CA MET A 87 -30.98 -8.16 16.24
C MET A 87 -30.33 -7.13 15.29
N ALA A 88 -30.68 -5.84 15.45
CA ALA A 88 -30.14 -4.75 14.64
C ALA A 88 -28.64 -4.48 14.86
N ASP A 89 -28.07 -4.87 16.01
CA ASP A 89 -26.63 -4.72 16.27
C ASP A 89 -25.81 -5.57 15.26
N LEU A 90 -26.36 -6.70 14.82
CA LEU A 90 -25.70 -7.64 13.91
C LEU A 90 -25.49 -7.07 12.49
N GLY A 91 -26.11 -5.94 12.14
CA GLY A 91 -25.86 -5.24 10.88
C GLY A 91 -24.51 -4.50 10.83
N ALA A 92 -23.89 -4.24 12.00
CA ALA A 92 -22.58 -3.60 12.10
C ALA A 92 -21.58 -4.37 12.97
N GLN A 93 -22.04 -5.29 13.83
CA GLN A 93 -21.20 -6.03 14.77
C GLN A 93 -20.92 -7.47 14.28
N PHE A 94 -19.82 -7.65 13.53
CA PHE A 94 -19.44 -8.94 12.93
C PHE A 94 -18.86 -9.97 13.92
N LEU A 95 -18.51 -9.55 15.14
CA LEU A 95 -18.04 -10.49 16.18
C LEU A 95 -19.20 -11.28 16.81
N LEU A 96 -20.44 -10.88 16.56
CA LEU A 96 -21.63 -11.48 17.16
C LEU A 96 -22.47 -12.21 16.11
N SER A 97 -23.26 -13.17 16.57
CA SER A 97 -24.16 -13.97 15.75
C SER A 97 -25.62 -13.85 16.21
N GLU A 98 -26.56 -14.37 15.42
CA GLU A 98 -27.97 -14.46 15.82
C GLU A 98 -28.17 -15.27 17.11
N GLY A 99 -27.27 -16.22 17.39
CA GLY A 99 -27.29 -17.01 18.64
C GLY A 99 -26.93 -16.21 19.88
N ASP A 100 -26.38 -15.01 19.73
CA ASP A 100 -25.98 -14.14 20.84
C ASP A 100 -27.06 -13.14 21.24
N VAL A 101 -28.13 -13.00 20.45
CA VAL A 101 -29.24 -12.07 20.73
C VAL A 101 -29.81 -12.31 22.13
N GLY A 102 -29.90 -11.24 22.92
CA GLY A 102 -30.34 -11.26 24.31
C GLY A 102 -29.24 -11.56 25.35
N ARG A 103 -28.04 -11.98 24.95
CA ARG A 103 -26.87 -12.06 25.85
C ARG A 103 -26.31 -10.67 26.10
N ASN A 104 -25.58 -10.48 27.19
CA ASN A 104 -24.82 -9.25 27.42
C ASN A 104 -23.75 -9.07 26.32
N ARG A 105 -23.66 -7.86 25.75
CA ARG A 105 -22.79 -7.58 24.59
C ARG A 105 -21.31 -7.77 24.92
N ALA A 106 -20.81 -7.18 26.01
CA ALA A 106 -19.40 -7.30 26.37
C ALA A 106 -18.99 -8.76 26.62
N VAL A 107 -19.86 -9.56 27.23
CA VAL A 107 -19.61 -11.00 27.46
C VAL A 107 -19.58 -11.78 26.15
N ALA A 108 -20.53 -11.55 25.25
CA ALA A 108 -20.57 -12.23 23.96
C ALA A 108 -19.35 -11.85 23.08
N THR A 109 -19.02 -10.56 23.03
CA THR A 109 -17.83 -10.06 22.32
C THR A 109 -16.55 -10.65 22.93
N ALA A 110 -16.41 -10.66 24.25
CA ALA A 110 -15.23 -11.21 24.92
C ALA A 110 -15.01 -12.69 24.60
N GLN A 111 -16.09 -13.48 24.53
CA GLN A 111 -16.02 -14.88 24.13
C GLN A 111 -15.47 -15.00 22.71
N ARG A 112 -16.03 -14.25 21.75
CA ARG A 112 -15.59 -14.32 20.35
C ARG A 112 -14.14 -13.90 20.17
N VAL A 113 -13.72 -12.82 20.84
CA VAL A 113 -12.33 -12.33 20.78
C VAL A 113 -11.36 -13.39 21.32
N LYS A 114 -11.71 -14.10 22.40
CA LYS A 114 -10.87 -15.21 22.92
C LYS A 114 -10.76 -16.38 21.93
N GLU A 115 -11.83 -16.67 21.19
CA GLU A 115 -11.82 -17.71 20.16
C GLU A 115 -10.95 -17.33 18.95
N MET A 116 -11.05 -16.09 18.48
CA MET A 116 -10.33 -15.61 17.28
C MET A 116 -8.89 -15.18 17.59
N TYR A 117 -8.64 -14.65 18.79
CA TYR A 117 -7.36 -14.05 19.17
C TYR A 117 -6.90 -14.62 20.51
N PRO A 118 -6.55 -15.91 20.59
CA PRO A 118 -6.26 -16.60 21.86
C PRO A 118 -5.03 -16.04 22.60
N SER A 119 -4.19 -15.26 21.94
CA SER A 119 -3.05 -14.57 22.55
C SER A 119 -3.41 -13.27 23.28
N VAL A 120 -4.63 -12.76 23.12
CA VAL A 120 -5.09 -11.51 23.74
C VAL A 120 -5.88 -11.84 25.00
N GLU A 121 -5.47 -11.29 26.15
CA GLU A 121 -6.24 -11.42 27.39
C GLU A 121 -7.51 -10.60 27.32
N VAL A 122 -8.68 -11.17 27.59
CA VAL A 122 -9.95 -10.42 27.56
C VAL A 122 -10.69 -10.54 28.88
N ALA A 123 -11.02 -9.39 29.47
CA ALA A 123 -11.81 -9.25 30.68
C ALA A 123 -13.07 -8.42 30.41
N THR A 124 -14.16 -8.76 31.08
CA THR A 124 -15.42 -7.99 31.04
C THR A 124 -15.61 -7.26 32.36
N LEU A 125 -16.04 -6.01 32.29
CA LEU A 125 -16.26 -5.14 33.44
C LEU A 125 -17.68 -4.56 33.34
N GLY A 126 -18.38 -4.47 34.47
CA GLY A 126 -19.63 -3.71 34.54
C GLY A 126 -19.34 -2.21 34.63
N SER A 127 -20.26 -1.34 34.18
CA SER A 127 -20.01 0.11 34.11
C SER A 127 -19.67 0.72 35.47
N GLY A 128 -20.20 0.19 36.57
CA GLY A 128 -19.90 0.66 37.93
C GLY A 128 -18.47 0.40 38.41
N ALA A 129 -17.69 -0.45 37.73
CA ALA A 129 -16.31 -0.77 38.09
C ALA A 129 -15.27 0.01 37.26
N VAL A 130 -15.71 0.75 36.22
CA VAL A 130 -14.83 1.41 35.24
C VAL A 130 -13.82 2.33 35.92
N GLU A 131 -14.28 3.31 36.71
CA GLU A 131 -13.41 4.32 37.31
C GLU A 131 -12.31 3.70 38.19
N SER A 132 -12.64 2.64 38.92
CA SER A 132 -11.67 1.92 39.76
C SER A 132 -10.64 1.10 38.97
N ALA A 133 -10.97 0.73 37.73
CA ALA A 133 -10.14 -0.12 36.88
C ALA A 133 -9.27 0.66 35.89
N VAL A 134 -9.59 1.94 35.59
CA VAL A 134 -8.90 2.77 34.58
C VAL A 134 -7.37 2.71 34.71
N GLY A 135 -6.83 2.82 35.93
CA GLY A 135 -5.38 2.83 36.17
C GLY A 135 -4.64 1.52 35.81
N SER A 136 -5.36 0.45 35.47
CA SER A 136 -4.79 -0.82 35.01
C SER A 136 -4.65 -0.91 33.49
N TYR A 137 -5.00 0.15 32.75
CA TYR A 137 -5.00 0.19 31.29
C TYR A 137 -4.11 1.33 30.78
N GLY A 138 -3.44 1.11 29.66
CA GLY A 138 -2.57 2.11 29.01
C GLY A 138 -3.35 3.12 28.16
N CYS A 139 -4.61 2.83 27.83
CA CYS A 139 -5.51 3.73 27.12
C CYS A 139 -6.98 3.32 27.37
N VAL A 140 -7.88 4.30 27.36
CA VAL A 140 -9.34 4.10 27.38
C VAL A 140 -9.94 4.60 26.07
N VAL A 141 -10.71 3.74 25.40
CA VAL A 141 -11.49 4.09 24.20
C VAL A 141 -12.98 3.98 24.50
N ALA A 142 -13.70 5.09 24.46
CA ALA A 142 -15.13 5.13 24.67
C ALA A 142 -15.89 5.28 23.35
N THR A 143 -16.61 4.24 22.96
CA THR A 143 -17.46 4.22 21.74
C THR A 143 -18.94 4.44 22.04
N SER A 144 -19.30 4.47 23.33
CA SER A 144 -20.66 4.73 23.82
C SER A 144 -20.58 5.38 25.20
N GLY A 145 -21.65 6.06 25.60
CA GLY A 145 -21.78 6.69 26.92
C GLY A 145 -22.40 8.07 26.81
N ALA A 146 -23.12 8.51 27.84
CA ALA A 146 -23.66 9.86 27.89
C ALA A 146 -22.52 10.87 28.07
N VAL A 147 -22.60 12.05 27.43
CA VAL A 147 -21.53 13.07 27.50
C VAL A 147 -21.11 13.40 28.92
N GLY A 148 -22.07 13.52 29.85
CA GLY A 148 -21.77 13.78 31.26
C GLY A 148 -20.98 12.66 31.96
N GLU A 149 -21.17 11.40 31.56
CA GLU A 149 -20.38 10.27 32.06
C GLU A 149 -18.99 10.25 31.43
N LEU A 150 -18.90 10.53 30.12
CA LEU A 150 -17.63 10.61 29.41
C LEU A 150 -16.75 11.74 29.93
N VAL A 151 -17.33 12.89 30.30
CA VAL A 151 -16.61 14.01 30.93
C VAL A 151 -16.03 13.60 32.29
N ARG A 152 -16.80 12.89 33.12
CA ARG A 152 -16.32 12.34 34.40
C ARG A 152 -15.19 11.34 34.18
N LEU A 153 -15.38 10.39 33.27
CA LEU A 153 -14.37 9.37 32.96
C LEU A 153 -13.09 10.00 32.41
N ASN A 154 -13.19 10.96 31.49
CA ASN A 154 -12.04 11.70 30.97
C ASN A 154 -11.28 12.42 32.10
N SER A 155 -11.99 13.02 33.06
CA SER A 155 -11.36 13.65 34.23
C SER A 155 -10.59 12.64 35.10
N VAL A 156 -11.15 11.44 35.30
CA VAL A 156 -10.47 10.33 36.00
C VAL A 156 -9.24 9.89 35.23
N CYS A 157 -9.35 9.67 33.91
CA CYS A 157 -8.23 9.33 33.03
C CYS A 157 -7.09 10.35 33.15
N ARG A 158 -7.38 11.66 33.07
CA ARG A 158 -6.37 12.72 33.25
C ARG A 158 -5.71 12.66 34.63
N SER A 159 -6.48 12.45 35.70
CA SER A 159 -5.93 12.36 37.06
C SER A 159 -4.96 11.19 37.25
N LEU A 160 -5.10 10.13 36.44
CA LEU A 160 -4.27 8.94 36.44
C LEU A 160 -3.20 8.94 35.34
N GLY A 161 -3.14 9.98 34.49
CA GLY A 161 -2.24 10.04 33.34
C GLY A 161 -2.55 9.01 32.25
N VAL A 162 -3.79 8.52 32.18
CA VAL A 162 -4.24 7.54 31.18
C VAL A 162 -4.80 8.27 29.95
N PRO A 163 -4.27 8.04 28.74
CA PRO A 163 -4.82 8.54 27.49
C PRO A 163 -6.28 8.13 27.26
N PHE A 164 -7.09 9.07 26.76
CA PHE A 164 -8.52 8.89 26.50
C PHE A 164 -8.86 9.20 25.04
N VAL A 165 -9.58 8.29 24.41
CA VAL A 165 -10.16 8.44 23.07
C VAL A 165 -11.67 8.28 23.18
N ALA A 166 -12.45 9.18 22.60
CA ALA A 166 -13.89 8.99 22.45
C ALA A 166 -14.25 8.94 20.96
N ALA A 167 -15.12 8.02 20.58
CA ALA A 167 -15.63 7.92 19.22
C ALA A 167 -17.14 7.65 19.26
N ASN A 168 -17.88 8.17 18.30
CA ASN A 168 -19.31 7.87 18.20
C ASN A 168 -19.74 7.95 16.74
N SER A 169 -20.73 7.16 16.36
CA SER A 169 -21.34 7.15 15.03
C SER A 169 -22.86 7.26 15.13
N ARG A 170 -23.44 8.17 14.34
CA ARG A 170 -24.88 8.41 14.22
C ARG A 170 -25.25 8.42 12.74
N GLY A 171 -25.69 7.26 12.24
CA GLY A 171 -25.99 7.06 10.82
C GLY A 171 -24.77 7.28 9.94
N VAL A 172 -24.83 8.29 9.07
CA VAL A 172 -23.75 8.68 8.15
C VAL A 172 -22.75 9.66 8.77
N PHE A 173 -22.90 10.03 10.04
CA PHE A 173 -22.02 10.96 10.75
C PHE A 173 -21.23 10.24 11.84
N SER A 174 -20.03 10.73 12.13
CA SER A 174 -19.23 10.25 13.25
C SER A 174 -18.24 11.30 13.73
N PHE A 175 -17.66 11.05 14.90
CA PHE A 175 -16.48 11.78 15.36
C PHE A 175 -15.47 10.86 16.05
N VAL A 176 -14.22 11.33 16.09
CA VAL A 176 -13.19 10.87 17.01
C VAL A 176 -12.65 12.08 17.78
N PHE A 177 -12.60 11.96 19.10
CA PHE A 177 -12.02 12.92 20.03
C PHE A 177 -10.84 12.28 20.75
N VAL A 178 -9.76 13.05 20.92
CA VAL A 178 -8.52 12.59 21.54
C VAL A 178 -8.10 13.53 22.66
N ASP A 179 -7.79 12.94 23.82
CA ASP A 179 -7.18 13.60 24.96
C ASP A 179 -6.08 12.73 25.59
N PHE A 180 -4.82 13.10 25.34
CA PHE A 180 -3.65 12.42 25.91
C PHE A 180 -3.04 13.16 27.11
N GLY A 181 -3.78 14.09 27.71
CA GLY A 181 -3.39 14.82 28.91
C GLY A 181 -2.72 16.17 28.65
N ASP A 182 -2.20 16.79 29.72
CA ASP A 182 -1.61 18.12 29.68
C ASP A 182 -0.28 18.16 28.91
N SER A 183 0.44 17.03 28.82
CA SER A 183 1.68 16.93 28.06
C SER A 183 1.91 15.49 27.58
N PHE A 184 1.87 15.30 26.27
CA PHE A 184 2.11 14.02 25.61
C PHE A 184 3.30 14.14 24.65
N SER A 185 4.27 13.23 24.78
CA SER A 185 5.52 13.27 24.00
C SER A 185 5.44 12.30 22.83
N VAL A 186 5.37 12.82 21.61
CA VAL A 186 5.43 12.06 20.36
C VAL A 186 6.89 11.80 20.02
N LEU A 187 7.29 10.53 19.97
CA LEU A 187 8.67 10.10 19.70
C LEU A 187 9.03 10.11 18.22
N ASP A 188 8.02 9.96 17.36
CA ASP A 188 8.18 9.88 15.91
C ASP A 188 6.90 10.33 15.22
N GLU A 189 6.87 11.51 14.60
CA GLU A 189 5.65 12.11 14.05
C GLU A 189 5.10 11.36 12.82
N THR A 190 5.95 10.70 12.04
CA THR A 190 5.56 10.19 10.71
C THR A 190 5.79 8.69 10.54
N GLY A 191 6.64 8.06 11.37
CA GLY A 191 7.10 6.69 11.20
C GLY A 191 8.00 6.45 9.99
N GLU A 192 8.30 7.49 9.22
CA GLU A 192 9.22 7.38 8.08
C GLU A 192 10.65 7.12 8.60
N PRO A 193 11.39 6.14 8.06
CA PRO A 193 12.71 5.81 8.58
C PRO A 193 13.66 7.02 8.48
N ALA A 194 14.40 7.29 9.56
CA ALA A 194 15.50 8.25 9.53
C ALA A 194 16.68 7.63 8.76
N GLY A 195 16.57 7.63 7.43
CA GLY A 195 17.62 7.10 6.56
C GLY A 195 18.93 7.88 6.72
N ALA A 196 20.06 7.17 6.65
CA ALA A 196 21.36 7.81 6.58
C ALA A 196 21.52 8.51 5.21
N VAL A 197 21.68 9.83 5.22
CA VAL A 197 21.86 10.64 4.01
C VAL A 197 23.34 10.88 3.76
N LEU A 198 23.79 10.68 2.52
CA LEU A 198 25.21 10.74 2.19
C LEU A 198 25.70 12.19 2.11
N VAL A 199 26.79 12.47 2.82
CA VAL A 199 27.48 13.76 2.75
C VAL A 199 28.40 13.75 1.52
N GLU A 200 28.30 14.81 0.72
CA GLU A 200 29.17 15.06 -0.42
C GLU A 200 30.37 15.91 -0.03
N GLY A 201 30.16 16.93 0.81
CA GLY A 201 31.22 17.83 1.24
C GLY A 201 30.92 18.59 2.53
N ILE A 202 31.97 19.02 3.22
CA ILE A 202 31.90 19.88 4.41
C ILE A 202 32.93 21.01 4.25
N THR A 203 32.49 22.26 4.40
CA THR A 203 33.38 23.43 4.30
C THR A 203 34.27 23.57 5.54
N GLN A 204 35.48 24.12 5.40
CA GLN A 204 36.31 24.57 6.52
C GLN A 204 35.93 26.01 6.89
N ASP A 205 34.76 26.19 7.52
CA ASP A 205 34.18 27.49 7.85
C ASP A 205 33.48 27.51 9.22
N PHE A 206 32.98 28.67 9.63
CA PHE A 206 32.08 28.84 10.77
C PHE A 206 30.89 29.76 10.42
N PRO A 207 29.63 29.25 10.45
CA PRO A 207 29.28 27.84 10.68
C PRO A 207 29.68 26.96 9.49
N ALA A 208 30.04 25.70 9.75
CA ALA A 208 30.40 24.77 8.68
C ALA A 208 29.17 24.37 7.85
N THR A 209 29.29 24.40 6.52
CA THR A 209 28.24 23.98 5.60
C THR A 209 28.46 22.53 5.21
N VAL A 210 27.44 21.71 5.43
CA VAL A 210 27.34 20.32 4.99
C VAL A 210 26.52 20.29 3.70
N THR A 211 27.06 19.70 2.66
CA THR A 211 26.39 19.48 1.38
C THR A 211 26.16 17.97 1.20
N VAL A 212 24.95 17.58 0.80
CA VAL A 212 24.61 16.18 0.46
C VAL A 212 24.70 15.95 -1.03
N VAL A 213 24.78 14.67 -1.41
CA VAL A 213 24.78 14.26 -2.81
C VAL A 213 23.55 14.78 -3.53
N GLU A 214 23.73 15.37 -4.71
CA GLU A 214 22.68 16.01 -5.54
C GLU A 214 21.47 15.09 -5.82
N GLU A 215 21.67 13.76 -5.89
CA GLU A 215 20.60 12.77 -6.07
C GLU A 215 19.71 12.55 -4.83
N GLN A 216 20.11 13.09 -3.67
CA GLN A 216 19.42 12.98 -2.38
C GLN A 216 19.06 14.37 -1.84
N ARG A 217 17.83 14.53 -1.35
CA ARG A 217 17.45 15.70 -0.52
C ARG A 217 17.72 15.39 0.93
N HIS A 218 18.13 16.37 1.74
CA HIS A 218 18.38 16.10 3.17
C HIS A 218 17.10 15.94 3.99
N GLY A 219 15.99 16.56 3.60
CA GLY A 219 14.71 16.44 4.33
C GLY A 219 14.71 17.03 5.74
N LEU A 220 15.74 17.80 6.09
CA LEU A 220 15.88 18.54 7.35
C LEU A 220 15.10 19.87 7.34
N GLU A 221 14.66 20.29 8.51
CA GLU A 221 14.08 21.59 8.84
C GLU A 221 15.01 22.37 9.80
N ASN A 222 14.80 23.68 9.93
CA ASN A 222 15.58 24.50 10.86
C ASN A 222 15.34 24.04 12.31
N GLY A 223 16.42 23.79 13.05
CA GLY A 223 16.36 23.29 14.43
C GLY A 223 16.39 21.77 14.55
N ASP A 224 16.34 21.03 13.44
CA ASP A 224 16.60 19.59 13.47
C ASP A 224 18.00 19.29 14.05
N GLU A 225 18.13 18.11 14.63
CA GLU A 225 19.40 17.61 15.14
C GLU A 225 19.90 16.45 14.28
N VAL A 226 21.20 16.46 13.96
CA VAL A 226 21.82 15.41 13.14
C VAL A 226 23.09 14.87 13.77
N LEU A 227 23.33 13.57 13.60
CA LEU A 227 24.62 12.94 13.89
C LEU A 227 25.40 12.72 12.60
N LEU A 228 26.65 13.20 12.56
CA LEU A 228 27.59 12.93 11.49
C LEU A 228 28.46 11.72 11.83
N SER A 229 28.69 10.86 10.86
CA SER A 229 29.56 9.68 11.05
C SER A 229 30.18 9.20 9.75
N GLY A 230 31.36 8.58 9.85
CA GLY A 230 32.13 8.13 8.69
C GLY A 230 32.75 9.24 7.83
N VAL A 231 32.80 10.49 8.32
CA VAL A 231 33.46 11.64 7.69
C VAL A 231 34.98 11.45 7.76
N LYS A 232 35.67 11.48 6.62
CA LYS A 232 37.14 11.34 6.58
C LYS A 232 37.80 12.68 6.25
N GLY A 233 38.91 12.99 6.93
CA GLY A 233 39.64 14.26 6.84
C GLY A 233 39.15 15.35 7.81
N MET A 234 37.99 15.15 8.42
CA MET A 234 37.42 15.96 9.50
C MET A 234 36.88 15.00 10.57
N GLU A 235 37.74 14.11 11.06
CA GLU A 235 37.37 13.01 11.95
C GLU A 235 36.70 13.48 13.25
N GLU A 236 36.98 14.71 13.67
CA GLU A 236 36.38 15.38 14.84
C GLU A 236 34.85 15.53 14.74
N LEU A 237 34.31 15.53 13.52
CA LEU A 237 32.87 15.59 13.27
C LEU A 237 32.16 14.25 13.54
N ASN A 238 32.89 13.14 13.64
CA ASN A 238 32.34 11.81 13.91
C ASN A 238 32.11 11.59 15.40
N ARG A 239 31.19 12.33 15.99
CA ARG A 239 30.90 12.28 17.44
C ARG A 239 29.47 11.84 17.71
N GLU A 240 29.23 11.34 18.93
CA GLU A 240 27.91 10.88 19.37
C GLU A 240 26.98 12.04 19.80
N THR A 241 27.52 13.26 19.92
CA THR A 241 26.73 14.46 20.25
C THR A 241 26.19 15.13 18.98
N PRO A 242 24.88 15.40 18.88
CA PRO A 242 24.28 15.93 17.66
C PRO A 242 24.67 17.38 17.35
N TYR A 243 24.44 17.75 16.10
CA TYR A 243 24.57 19.11 15.58
C TYR A 243 23.19 19.67 15.28
N SER A 244 22.93 20.88 15.75
CA SER A 244 21.75 21.64 15.34
C SER A 244 21.92 22.15 13.90
N VAL A 245 20.85 22.03 13.13
CA VAL A 245 20.78 22.33 11.70
C VAL A 245 20.17 23.71 11.46
N THR A 246 20.82 24.50 10.60
CA THR A 246 20.18 25.62 9.89
C THR A 246 20.23 25.34 8.39
N VAL A 247 19.06 25.13 7.80
CA VAL A 247 18.86 24.79 6.39
C VAL A 247 19.25 25.96 5.50
N THR A 248 20.10 25.71 4.51
CA THR A 248 20.55 26.72 3.53
C THR A 248 20.03 26.46 2.12
N GLY A 249 19.47 25.27 1.86
CA GLY A 249 18.90 24.87 0.59
C GLY A 249 18.22 23.50 0.69
N VAL A 250 18.01 22.82 -0.43
CA VAL A 250 17.43 21.45 -0.46
C VAL A 250 18.52 20.36 -0.33
N HIS A 251 19.77 20.74 -0.61
CA HIS A 251 20.95 19.86 -0.61
C HIS A 251 22.07 20.35 0.32
N SER A 252 21.83 21.40 1.10
CA SER A 252 22.84 21.92 2.01
C SER A 252 22.23 22.53 3.27
N PHE A 253 22.97 22.39 4.36
CA PHE A 253 22.65 23.00 5.64
C PHE A 253 23.93 23.33 6.39
N THR A 254 23.82 24.18 7.41
CA THR A 254 24.94 24.53 8.28
C THR A 254 24.81 23.88 9.65
N ILE A 255 25.96 23.58 10.25
CA ILE A 255 26.10 23.13 11.63
C ILE A 255 26.89 24.17 12.42
N GLN A 256 26.50 24.42 13.66
CA GLN A 256 27.16 25.38 14.56
C GLN A 256 28.50 24.82 15.11
N GLU A 257 29.44 24.53 14.21
CA GLU A 257 30.77 24.00 14.51
C GLU A 257 31.83 24.76 13.70
N ASP A 258 32.94 25.12 14.35
CA ASP A 258 34.05 25.84 13.70
C ASP A 258 35.06 24.83 13.16
N THR A 259 34.96 24.56 11.87
CA THR A 259 35.80 23.55 11.19
C THR A 259 37.07 24.14 10.58
N ARG A 260 37.34 25.44 10.76
CA ARG A 260 38.53 26.11 10.18
C ARG A 260 39.86 25.55 10.71
N ALA A 261 39.84 24.98 11.91
CA ALA A 261 41.01 24.35 12.52
C ALA A 261 41.15 22.85 12.21
N TYR A 262 40.15 22.23 11.56
CA TYR A 262 40.14 20.80 11.28
C TYR A 262 40.95 20.50 10.01
N GLY A 263 41.19 19.22 9.73
CA GLY A 263 41.69 18.80 8.42
C GLY A 263 40.71 19.17 7.29
N ARG A 264 41.17 19.09 6.03
CA ARG A 264 40.26 19.25 4.88
C ARG A 264 39.37 18.01 4.77
N TYR A 265 38.09 18.20 4.48
CA TYR A 265 37.21 17.09 4.12
C TYR A 265 37.81 16.32 2.93
N LEU A 266 37.87 14.99 3.04
CA LEU A 266 38.42 14.12 2.00
C LEU A 266 37.33 13.32 1.29
N SER A 267 36.46 12.64 2.04
CA SER A 267 35.41 11.78 1.49
C SER A 267 34.51 11.21 2.59
N GLY A 268 33.42 10.57 2.18
CA GLY A 268 32.55 9.81 3.07
C GLY A 268 31.69 10.73 3.94
N GLY A 269 31.18 10.18 5.04
CA GLY A 269 30.23 10.88 5.87
C GLY A 269 28.80 10.55 5.49
N TYR A 270 28.00 10.29 6.51
CA TYR A 270 26.55 10.33 6.44
C TYR A 270 26.06 11.13 7.63
N PHE A 271 24.92 11.79 7.46
CA PHE A 271 24.18 12.29 8.60
C PHE A 271 22.95 11.43 8.83
N THR A 272 22.57 11.28 10.10
CA THR A 272 21.29 10.69 10.50
C THR A 272 20.51 11.75 11.27
N LYS A 273 19.28 12.04 10.84
CA LYS A 273 18.36 12.91 11.59
C LYS A 273 17.99 12.23 12.91
N LEU A 274 18.21 12.90 14.02
CA LEU A 274 17.66 12.48 15.30
C LEU A 274 16.20 12.90 15.37
N LYS A 275 15.32 11.94 15.65
CA LYS A 275 13.91 12.22 15.93
C LYS A 275 13.84 12.80 17.33
N THR A 276 13.60 14.10 17.42
CA THR A 276 13.38 14.77 18.70
C THR A 276 11.92 14.57 19.11
N ALA A 277 11.70 14.29 20.39
CA ALA A 277 10.35 14.08 20.88
C ALA A 277 9.60 15.41 20.90
N LYS A 278 8.41 15.44 20.28
CA LYS A 278 7.56 16.64 20.22
C LYS A 278 6.47 16.54 21.27
N ASN A 279 6.40 17.54 22.14
CA ASN A 279 5.37 17.59 23.18
C ASN A 279 4.10 18.26 22.64
N MET A 280 2.96 17.64 22.90
CA MET A 280 1.63 18.12 22.53
C MET A 280 0.75 18.25 23.78
N GLU A 281 -0.15 19.24 23.76
CA GLU A 281 -1.07 19.51 24.87
C GLU A 281 -2.52 19.31 24.44
N PHE A 282 -3.30 18.64 25.29
CA PHE A 282 -4.70 18.32 25.04
C PHE A 282 -5.61 18.97 26.08
N LEU A 283 -6.74 19.51 25.62
CA LEU A 283 -7.78 20.02 26.51
C LEU A 283 -8.59 18.82 27.02
N SER A 284 -9.04 18.89 28.27
CA SER A 284 -10.02 17.94 28.80
C SER A 284 -11.30 18.00 27.98
N LEU A 285 -12.04 16.89 27.87
CA LEU A 285 -13.31 16.81 27.12
C LEU A 285 -14.27 17.95 27.48
N GLU A 286 -14.43 18.27 28.77
CA GLU A 286 -15.28 19.38 29.25
C GLU A 286 -14.90 20.73 28.60
N LYS A 287 -13.60 21.05 28.59
CA LYS A 287 -13.08 22.28 27.97
C LYS A 287 -13.15 22.21 26.45
N ALA A 288 -12.86 21.05 25.86
CA ALA A 288 -12.87 20.85 24.42
C ALA A 288 -14.27 20.90 23.80
N LEU A 289 -15.34 20.65 24.58
CA LEU A 289 -16.74 20.87 24.18
C LEU A 289 -17.10 22.36 24.09
N LEU A 290 -16.43 23.21 24.86
CA LEU A 290 -16.67 24.66 24.89
C LEU A 290 -15.71 25.45 23.99
N ALA A 291 -14.52 24.91 23.74
CA ALA A 291 -13.47 25.49 22.92
C ALA A 291 -12.87 24.42 21.99
N PRO A 292 -13.63 23.95 20.98
CA PRO A 292 -13.20 22.84 20.14
C PRO A 292 -12.04 23.24 19.21
N LYS A 293 -11.07 22.31 19.09
CA LYS A 293 -10.02 22.34 18.07
C LYS A 293 -10.27 21.25 17.06
N PHE A 294 -10.49 21.63 15.80
CA PHE A 294 -10.83 20.69 14.73
C PHE A 294 -9.58 20.28 13.94
N CYS A 295 -9.42 18.98 13.78
CA CYS A 295 -8.68 18.38 12.69
C CYS A 295 -9.64 18.23 11.51
N ILE A 296 -9.26 18.79 10.35
CA ILE A 296 -10.14 18.85 9.19
C ILE A 296 -10.09 17.53 8.43
N GLY A 297 -11.22 16.81 8.40
CA GLY A 297 -11.39 15.55 7.66
C GLY A 297 -11.61 15.74 6.15
N ASP A 298 -12.43 16.72 5.75
CA ASP A 298 -12.62 17.11 4.35
C ASP A 298 -12.44 18.64 4.26
N PRO A 299 -11.36 19.14 3.63
CA PRO A 299 -11.12 20.57 3.47
C PRO A 299 -12.29 21.32 2.82
N VAL A 300 -13.06 20.67 1.94
CA VAL A 300 -14.24 21.27 1.28
C VAL A 300 -15.40 21.44 2.27
N LYS A 301 -15.47 20.59 3.31
CA LYS A 301 -16.51 20.60 4.34
C LYS A 301 -16.02 21.18 5.68
N ALA A 302 -14.88 21.84 5.72
CA ALA A 302 -14.27 22.33 6.98
C ALA A 302 -15.24 23.17 7.83
N ALA A 303 -16.09 23.99 7.19
CA ALA A 303 -17.10 24.80 7.89
C ALA A 303 -18.19 23.98 8.61
N GLN A 304 -18.43 22.73 8.19
CA GLN A 304 -19.46 21.87 8.77
C GLN A 304 -19.05 21.24 10.11
N ALA A 305 -17.75 21.18 10.42
CA ALA A 305 -17.25 20.56 11.65
C ALA A 305 -17.88 21.17 12.90
N LEU A 306 -18.08 22.50 12.93
CA LEU A 306 -18.73 23.17 14.04
C LEU A 306 -20.24 22.85 14.12
N THR A 307 -20.94 22.80 12.99
CA THR A 307 -22.35 22.37 12.96
C THR A 307 -22.52 20.95 13.48
N MET A 308 -21.64 20.02 13.06
CA MET A 308 -21.64 18.66 13.56
C MET A 308 -21.36 18.61 15.06
N HIS A 309 -20.37 19.38 15.54
CA HIS A 309 -20.06 19.49 16.96
C HIS A 309 -21.26 19.93 17.80
N VAL A 310 -22.02 20.91 17.33
CA VAL A 310 -23.27 21.33 17.96
C VAL A 310 -24.37 20.26 17.82
N GLY A 311 -24.52 19.66 16.64
CA GLY A 311 -25.54 18.66 16.37
C GLY A 311 -25.42 17.40 17.24
N PHE A 312 -24.18 16.90 17.44
CA PHE A 312 -23.94 15.78 18.36
C PHE A 312 -24.32 16.14 19.80
N GLN A 313 -23.89 17.30 20.30
CA GLN A 313 -24.26 17.77 21.65
C GLN A 313 -25.76 17.98 21.80
N ALA A 314 -26.44 18.48 20.76
CA ALA A 314 -27.88 18.70 20.80
C ALA A 314 -28.67 17.41 20.94
N VAL A 315 -28.26 16.34 20.24
CA VAL A 315 -28.86 15.01 20.40
C VAL A 315 -28.56 14.44 21.79
N ASP A 316 -27.34 14.60 22.30
CA ASP A 316 -26.99 14.12 23.66
C ASP A 316 -27.82 14.83 24.74
N GLU A 317 -28.04 16.13 24.59
CA GLU A 317 -28.88 16.92 25.49
C GLU A 317 -30.36 16.56 25.36
N PHE A 318 -30.85 16.29 24.15
CA PHE A 318 -32.20 15.77 23.92
C PHE A 318 -32.41 14.43 24.64
N GLU A 319 -31.47 13.49 24.49
CA GLU A 319 -31.48 12.19 25.17
C GLU A 319 -31.48 12.37 26.69
N ARG A 320 -30.68 13.30 27.21
CA ARG A 320 -30.63 13.62 28.64
C ARG A 320 -31.97 14.17 29.17
N ARG A 321 -32.63 15.06 28.42
CA ARG A 321 -33.95 15.63 28.80
C ARG A 321 -35.04 14.55 28.84
N HIS A 322 -34.97 13.56 27.95
CA HIS A 322 -35.98 12.49 27.82
C HIS A 322 -35.65 11.21 28.60
N ALA A 323 -34.46 11.13 29.23
CA ALA A 323 -34.04 9.95 29.99
C ALA A 323 -34.97 9.61 31.18
N ALA A 324 -35.69 10.59 31.72
CA ALA A 324 -36.61 10.40 32.86
C ALA A 324 -37.98 9.82 32.45
N GLU A 325 -38.41 10.02 31.20
CA GLU A 325 -39.73 9.57 30.71
C GLU A 325 -39.70 8.12 30.19
N ASN A 326 -38.52 7.63 29.80
CA ASN A 326 -38.32 6.31 29.17
C ASN A 326 -37.91 5.18 30.14
N SER A 327 -38.18 5.31 31.45
CA SER A 327 -37.77 4.31 32.45
C SER A 327 -38.36 2.89 32.26
N SER A 328 -39.30 2.69 31.33
CA SER A 328 -39.97 1.42 31.07
C SER A 328 -39.74 0.83 29.66
N SER A 329 -38.90 1.44 28.81
CA SER A 329 -38.61 0.93 27.45
C SER A 329 -37.11 1.02 27.15
N PRO A 330 -36.50 0.03 26.45
CA PRO A 330 -35.13 0.17 25.97
C PRO A 330 -34.96 1.48 25.19
N ARG A 331 -33.75 2.06 25.21
CA ARG A 331 -33.34 3.28 24.47
C ARG A 331 -33.41 3.12 22.93
N SER A 332 -34.33 2.31 22.40
CA SER A 332 -34.39 1.86 21.01
C SER A 332 -35.44 2.60 20.16
N SER A 333 -36.03 3.69 20.66
CA SER A 333 -36.97 4.49 19.86
C SER A 333 -36.22 5.58 19.09
N ALA A 334 -36.23 5.49 17.76
CA ALA A 334 -35.74 6.55 16.87
C ALA A 334 -36.27 7.93 17.30
N ILE A 335 -35.47 8.99 17.13
CA ILE A 335 -35.97 10.36 17.30
C ILE A 335 -36.99 10.61 16.19
N GLY A 336 -38.28 10.60 16.56
CA GLY A 336 -39.38 10.79 15.63
C GLY A 336 -39.32 12.15 14.94
N ALA A 337 -39.96 12.25 13.76
CA ALA A 337 -40.03 13.51 13.01
C ALA A 337 -40.57 14.68 13.85
N ASP A 338 -41.52 14.39 14.74
CA ASP A 338 -42.11 15.37 15.66
C ASP A 338 -41.12 15.92 16.69
N HIS A 339 -40.02 15.24 16.99
CA HIS A 339 -38.99 15.70 17.94
C HIS A 339 -37.83 16.43 17.27
N LEU A 340 -37.71 16.41 15.94
CA LEU A 340 -36.60 17.06 15.23
C LEU A 340 -36.56 18.57 15.47
N HIS A 341 -37.72 19.21 15.61
CA HIS A 341 -37.80 20.64 15.90
C HIS A 341 -37.20 21.00 17.27
N GLU A 342 -37.34 20.10 18.25
CA GLU A 342 -36.78 20.28 19.59
C GLU A 342 -35.26 20.14 19.55
N VAL A 343 -34.73 19.12 18.86
CA VAL A 343 -33.27 18.95 18.69
C VAL A 343 -32.64 20.18 18.03
N VAL A 344 -33.28 20.73 17.00
CA VAL A 344 -32.82 21.98 16.36
C VAL A 344 -32.88 23.17 17.33
N ALA A 345 -33.92 23.25 18.17
CA ALA A 345 -34.01 24.30 19.18
C ALA A 345 -32.88 24.21 20.22
N ILE A 346 -32.57 23.01 20.70
CA ILE A 346 -31.44 22.74 21.60
C ILE A 346 -30.12 23.11 20.91
N ALA A 347 -29.94 22.76 19.64
CA ALA A 347 -28.75 23.12 18.90
C ALA A 347 -28.55 24.64 18.78
N ARG A 348 -29.63 25.41 18.53
CA ARG A 348 -29.56 26.88 18.50
C ARG A 348 -29.14 27.47 19.86
N GLU A 349 -29.61 26.87 20.96
CA GLU A 349 -29.21 27.25 22.33
C GLU A 349 -27.70 27.03 22.54
N ILE A 350 -27.20 25.83 22.22
CA ILE A 350 -25.77 25.49 22.33
C ILE A 350 -24.91 26.39 21.44
N TRP A 351 -25.36 26.60 20.19
CA TRP A 351 -24.70 27.49 19.24
C TRP A 351 -24.58 28.93 19.78
N SER A 352 -25.65 29.50 20.34
CA SER A 352 -25.61 30.84 20.94
C SER A 352 -24.59 30.89 22.06
N ASN A 353 -24.61 29.92 22.97
CA ASN A 353 -23.68 29.86 24.10
C ASN A 353 -22.21 29.80 23.65
N LEU A 354 -21.91 28.97 22.64
CA LEU A 354 -20.55 28.87 22.09
C LEU A 354 -20.13 30.19 21.41
N ARG A 355 -21.03 30.84 20.67
CA ARG A 355 -20.76 32.12 20.00
C ARG A 355 -20.51 33.24 21.01
N ASP A 356 -21.36 33.34 22.03
CA ASP A 356 -21.31 34.37 23.05
C ASP A 356 -20.08 34.24 23.97
N SER A 357 -19.54 33.02 24.11
CA SER A 357 -18.31 32.76 24.88
C SER A 357 -17.03 33.30 24.21
N GLY A 358 -17.07 33.69 22.93
CA GLY A 358 -15.90 34.14 22.17
C GLY A 358 -14.90 33.03 21.78
N ASN A 359 -15.21 31.77 22.10
CA ASN A 359 -14.32 30.62 21.89
C ASN A 359 -14.22 30.15 20.42
N ILE A 360 -15.12 30.59 19.54
CA ILE A 360 -15.18 30.14 18.13
C ILE A 360 -14.27 30.97 17.18
N GLY A 361 -13.65 32.07 17.64
CA GLY A 361 -13.00 33.05 16.75
C GLY A 361 -11.46 33.02 16.65
N LYS A 362 -10.73 32.26 17.47
CA LYS A 362 -9.25 32.28 17.51
C LYS A 362 -8.67 30.86 17.41
N GLY A 363 -8.13 30.49 16.26
CA GLY A 363 -7.32 29.26 16.10
C GLY A 363 -8.10 27.94 16.21
N THR A 364 -9.36 27.91 15.79
CA THR A 364 -10.25 26.73 15.86
C THR A 364 -9.88 25.60 14.89
N THR A 365 -9.02 25.87 13.91
CA THR A 365 -8.44 24.86 13.02
C THR A 365 -6.95 24.78 13.29
N ASN A 366 -6.43 23.58 13.54
CA ASN A 366 -4.99 23.38 13.38
C ASN A 366 -4.70 23.61 11.90
N GLY A 367 -3.65 24.39 11.61
CA GLY A 367 -3.15 24.51 10.23
C GLY A 367 -3.08 23.11 9.65
N SER A 368 -3.75 22.90 8.50
CA SER A 368 -3.45 21.73 7.68
C SER A 368 -1.93 21.70 7.51
N TYR A 369 -1.34 20.51 7.38
CA TYR A 369 0.03 20.33 6.90
C TYR A 369 0.16 20.91 5.47
N ALA A 370 0.04 22.23 5.33
CA ALA A 370 0.69 23.02 4.31
C ALA A 370 2.06 23.29 4.92
N MET A 371 3.12 22.89 4.21
CA MET A 371 4.48 23.29 4.59
C MET A 371 4.47 24.79 4.92
N GLU A 372 4.78 25.14 6.17
CA GLU A 372 4.85 26.54 6.60
C GLU A 372 5.94 27.21 5.77
N ALA A 373 5.53 27.99 4.77
CA ALA A 373 6.40 28.96 4.14
C ALA A 373 6.67 30.04 5.19
N THR A 374 7.87 29.99 5.78
CA THR A 374 8.44 31.02 6.64
C THR A 374 8.31 32.38 5.96
N ALA A 375 7.45 33.24 6.48
CA ALA A 375 7.38 34.64 6.09
C ALA A 375 7.11 35.49 7.33
N ASP A 376 8.12 35.58 8.20
CA ASP A 376 8.28 36.73 9.09
C ASP A 376 9.49 37.53 8.62
N GLY A 377 9.26 38.81 8.29
CA GLY A 377 10.29 39.85 8.24
C GLY A 377 10.76 40.30 6.86
N ALA A 378 9.95 41.08 6.14
CA ALA A 378 10.43 42.23 5.38
C ALA A 378 9.25 43.19 5.11
N GLU A 379 9.40 44.41 5.60
CA GLU A 379 8.48 45.54 5.45
C GLU A 379 8.32 45.99 3.98
N GLU A 380 7.14 46.57 3.74
CA GLU A 380 6.77 47.68 2.85
C GLU A 380 7.46 47.92 1.49
N GLU A 381 6.60 48.38 0.56
CA GLU A 381 6.85 49.00 -0.74
C GLU A 381 6.86 48.09 -1.99
N SER A 382 5.75 48.22 -2.73
CA SER A 382 5.60 48.30 -4.21
C SER A 382 4.52 47.37 -4.79
N ASN A 383 3.26 47.68 -4.44
CA ASN A 383 2.12 47.39 -5.31
C ASN A 383 2.06 48.49 -6.38
N GLU A 384 2.54 48.22 -7.59
CA GLU A 384 1.90 48.69 -8.83
C GLU A 384 2.59 48.09 -10.07
N VAL A 385 1.78 47.83 -11.09
CA VAL A 385 2.14 47.42 -12.46
C VAL A 385 2.37 45.90 -12.68
N LEU A 386 1.30 45.18 -13.05
CA LEU A 386 1.13 44.56 -14.38
C LEU A 386 -0.18 43.74 -14.45
N LEU A 387 -1.31 44.45 -14.55
CA LEU A 387 -2.55 43.94 -15.14
C LEU A 387 -2.76 44.69 -16.45
N LYS A 388 -2.32 44.10 -17.57
CA LYS A 388 -2.77 44.41 -18.94
C LYS A 388 -2.02 43.54 -19.94
N GLY A 389 -2.73 42.63 -20.62
CA GLY A 389 -2.18 41.91 -21.76
C GLY A 389 -2.90 40.62 -22.13
N LEU A 390 -4.23 40.61 -22.21
CA LEU A 390 -4.92 39.65 -23.06
C LEU A 390 -4.72 40.10 -24.52
N GLY A 391 -4.09 39.26 -25.32
CA GLY A 391 -3.89 39.47 -26.74
C GLY A 391 -3.71 38.13 -27.44
N GLU A 392 -4.75 37.74 -28.18
CA GLU A 392 -4.79 36.60 -29.10
C GLU A 392 -3.61 36.58 -30.06
N ARG A 393 -3.03 35.39 -30.29
CA ARG A 393 -2.53 34.96 -31.61
C ARG A 393 -2.26 33.46 -31.64
N ASP A 394 -2.90 32.84 -32.63
CA ASP A 394 -2.70 31.48 -33.11
C ASP A 394 -1.23 31.15 -33.41
N GLY A 395 -0.85 29.90 -33.14
CA GLY A 395 0.43 29.34 -33.52
C GLY A 395 0.61 27.91 -33.01
N LEU A 396 0.04 26.94 -33.73
CA LEU A 396 0.40 25.53 -33.67
C LEU A 396 1.93 25.37 -33.76
N HIS A 397 2.55 24.79 -32.73
CA HIS A 397 3.62 23.82 -32.89
C HIS A 397 3.66 22.89 -31.68
N GLN A 398 3.51 21.60 -31.97
CA GLN A 398 3.81 20.48 -31.10
C GLN A 398 5.25 20.61 -30.59
N ASP A 399 5.42 20.54 -29.27
CA ASP A 399 6.57 19.86 -28.69
C ASP A 399 6.17 19.14 -27.41
N ARG A 400 6.05 17.83 -27.56
CA ARG A 400 5.96 16.84 -26.48
C ARG A 400 7.34 16.77 -25.81
N SER A 401 7.58 17.50 -24.73
CA SER A 401 8.64 17.18 -23.74
C SER A 401 8.57 18.06 -22.49
N GLY A 402 7.71 17.70 -21.55
CA GLY A 402 7.76 18.20 -20.17
C GLY A 402 8.18 17.06 -19.25
N PHE A 403 9.49 16.89 -19.04
CA PHE A 403 10.05 15.99 -18.04
C PHE A 403 9.61 16.46 -16.64
N ILE A 404 8.70 15.73 -16.00
CA ILE A 404 8.38 15.91 -14.58
C ILE A 404 9.35 15.04 -13.80
N SER A 405 10.25 15.71 -13.06
CA SER A 405 11.27 15.07 -12.23
C SER A 405 10.64 14.45 -10.97
N GLY A 406 11.25 13.35 -10.52
CA GLY A 406 10.62 12.36 -9.63
C GLY A 406 10.29 12.88 -8.23
N GLU A 407 9.07 12.58 -7.80
CA GLU A 407 8.58 12.82 -6.46
C GLU A 407 8.04 11.55 -5.81
N SER A 408 8.40 11.40 -4.54
CA SER A 408 7.93 10.42 -3.59
C SER A 408 6.45 10.60 -3.30
N SER A 409 5.54 10.00 -4.08
CA SER A 409 4.10 9.77 -3.76
C SER A 409 3.31 10.93 -3.09
N SER A 410 3.77 12.18 -3.21
CA SER A 410 3.08 13.41 -2.80
C SER A 410 2.40 14.08 -4.00
N ALA A 411 2.64 13.59 -5.21
CA ALA A 411 2.18 14.18 -6.47
C ALA A 411 0.70 13.88 -6.81
N GLY A 412 -0.12 13.53 -5.83
CA GLY A 412 -1.59 13.65 -5.88
C GLY A 412 -2.11 14.92 -5.16
N ILE A 413 -1.23 15.70 -4.52
CA ILE A 413 -1.58 16.87 -3.71
C ILE A 413 -1.23 18.19 -4.46
N GLY A 414 -0.75 18.09 -5.71
CA GLY A 414 -0.17 19.22 -6.47
C GLY A 414 -1.12 20.35 -6.88
N GLU A 415 -2.44 20.15 -6.84
CA GLU A 415 -3.42 21.20 -7.18
C GLU A 415 -4.36 21.58 -6.02
N ALA A 416 -4.16 21.05 -4.80
CA ALA A 416 -4.92 21.43 -3.61
C ALA A 416 -4.25 22.54 -2.77
N SER A 417 -3.11 23.06 -3.22
CA SER A 417 -2.27 24.03 -2.48
C SER A 417 -2.77 25.49 -2.54
N GLY A 418 -3.95 25.75 -3.10
CA GLY A 418 -4.48 27.10 -3.32
C GLY A 418 -5.43 27.67 -2.26
N VAL A 419 -5.88 26.89 -1.26
CA VAL A 419 -6.81 27.41 -0.25
C VAL A 419 -6.04 27.97 0.93
N THR A 420 -5.67 29.25 0.82
CA THR A 420 -5.22 30.03 1.97
C THR A 420 -6.30 30.06 3.06
N THR A 421 -5.88 30.00 4.32
CA THR A 421 -6.68 30.11 5.56
C THR A 421 -7.51 31.41 5.68
N ARG A 422 -7.53 32.26 4.65
CA ARG A 422 -8.37 33.47 4.56
C ARG A 422 -9.84 33.19 4.23
N GLY A 423 -10.22 31.95 3.94
CA GLY A 423 -11.60 31.57 3.55
C GLY A 423 -12.63 31.42 4.68
N LEU A 424 -12.22 31.34 5.95
CA LEU A 424 -13.14 31.15 7.09
C LEU A 424 -13.88 32.43 7.54
N ALA A 425 -13.72 33.54 6.81
CA ALA A 425 -14.35 34.83 7.09
C ALA A 425 -15.76 34.99 6.44
N GLY A 426 -16.39 33.88 6.05
CA GLY A 426 -17.84 33.85 5.78
C GLY A 426 -18.62 33.78 7.10
N SER A 427 -19.84 34.29 7.14
CA SER A 427 -20.71 34.18 8.32
C SER A 427 -20.88 32.70 8.69
N LEU A 428 -20.29 32.29 9.82
CA LEU A 428 -20.54 31.00 10.45
C LEU A 428 -22.03 30.92 10.78
N GLU A 429 -22.78 30.15 10.00
CA GLU A 429 -24.20 29.87 10.19
C GLU A 429 -24.38 28.38 10.50
N LEU A 430 -25.36 28.09 11.35
CA LEU A 430 -25.71 26.73 11.75
C LEU A 430 -26.55 26.08 10.66
N ASP A 431 -26.06 24.99 10.06
CA ASP A 431 -26.83 24.21 9.08
C ASP A 431 -27.79 23.26 9.82
N GLU A 432 -29.05 23.69 9.93
CA GLU A 432 -30.09 22.93 10.62
C GLU A 432 -30.43 21.61 9.95
N GLU A 433 -30.19 21.47 8.64
CA GLU A 433 -30.50 20.22 7.95
C GLU A 433 -29.53 19.12 8.36
N ILE A 434 -28.23 19.45 8.48
CA ILE A 434 -27.23 18.54 9.03
C ILE A 434 -27.64 18.09 10.44
N ILE A 435 -28.19 18.98 11.27
CA ILE A 435 -28.65 18.65 12.62
C ILE A 435 -29.83 17.69 12.60
N ARG A 436 -30.80 17.92 11.72
CA ARG A 436 -31.93 16.98 11.52
C ARG A 436 -31.43 15.60 11.09
N LEU A 437 -30.46 15.55 10.17
CA LEU A 437 -29.88 14.29 9.70
C LEU A 437 -29.10 13.56 10.81
N ILE A 438 -28.34 14.28 11.65
CA ILE A 438 -27.67 13.70 12.83
C ILE A 438 -28.71 13.13 13.80
N ALA A 439 -29.80 13.85 14.06
CA ALA A 439 -30.88 13.40 14.93
C ALA A 439 -31.60 12.16 14.39
N LEU A 440 -31.87 12.10 13.07
CA LEU A 440 -32.41 10.91 12.41
C LEU A 440 -31.47 9.70 12.52
N GLY A 441 -30.16 9.93 12.52
CA GLY A 441 -29.13 8.91 12.68
C GLY A 441 -28.81 8.53 14.13
N ALA A 442 -29.44 9.15 15.14
CA ALA A 442 -29.00 9.10 16.54
C ALA A 442 -28.76 7.68 17.11
N TYR A 443 -29.59 6.72 16.70
CA TYR A 443 -29.51 5.32 17.14
C TYR A 443 -29.19 4.35 16.01
N VAL A 444 -28.79 4.87 14.84
CA VAL A 444 -28.47 4.08 13.66
C VAL A 444 -26.96 3.91 13.58
N GLU A 445 -26.53 2.67 13.39
CA GLU A 445 -25.12 2.35 13.17
C GLU A 445 -24.95 1.60 11.85
N LEU A 446 -24.14 2.16 10.97
CA LEU A 446 -23.82 1.59 9.66
C LEU A 446 -22.42 0.97 9.71
N CYS A 447 -22.28 -0.27 9.26
CA CYS A 447 -20.98 -0.95 9.29
C CYS A 447 -19.85 -0.20 8.56
N PRO A 448 -20.06 0.48 7.41
CA PRO A 448 -18.96 1.18 6.75
C PRO A 448 -18.48 2.40 7.55
N VAL A 449 -19.38 3.10 8.24
CA VAL A 449 -19.03 4.22 9.12
C VAL A 449 -18.33 3.69 10.36
N ALA A 450 -18.83 2.61 10.96
CA ALA A 450 -18.16 1.95 12.08
C ALA A 450 -16.73 1.48 11.72
N ALA A 451 -16.51 0.96 10.51
CA ALA A 451 -15.19 0.56 10.02
C ALA A 451 -14.22 1.75 9.88
N VAL A 452 -14.68 2.87 9.30
CA VAL A 452 -13.90 4.11 9.18
C VAL A 452 -13.57 4.67 10.56
N THR A 453 -14.58 4.96 11.37
CA THR A 453 -14.39 5.60 12.67
C THR A 453 -13.64 4.68 13.64
N GLY A 454 -13.92 3.38 13.61
CA GLY A 454 -13.27 2.38 14.46
C GLY A 454 -11.81 2.15 14.09
N GLY A 455 -11.48 2.16 12.80
CA GLY A 455 -10.09 2.13 12.32
C GLY A 455 -9.30 3.35 12.79
N ILE A 456 -9.89 4.55 12.72
CA ILE A 456 -9.27 5.79 13.21
C ILE A 456 -9.10 5.75 14.74
N ALA A 457 -10.16 5.45 15.49
CA ALA A 457 -10.12 5.42 16.96
C ALA A 457 -9.11 4.38 17.49
N ALA A 458 -9.06 3.20 16.88
CA ALA A 458 -8.06 2.20 17.21
C ALA A 458 -6.64 2.66 16.86
N GLN A 459 -6.45 3.38 15.75
CA GLN A 459 -5.16 3.98 15.44
C GLN A 459 -4.74 5.00 16.50
N GLU A 460 -5.62 5.89 16.95
CA GLU A 460 -5.31 6.86 18.01
C GLU A 460 -4.93 6.16 19.32
N ALA A 461 -5.63 5.08 19.68
CA ALA A 461 -5.23 4.26 20.83
C ALA A 461 -3.82 3.65 20.64
N ILE A 462 -3.47 3.19 19.43
CA ILE A 462 -2.11 2.72 19.13
C ILE A 462 -1.10 3.86 19.30
N LYS A 463 -1.38 5.07 18.81
CA LYS A 463 -0.51 6.25 18.99
C LYS A 463 -0.29 6.57 20.47
N ALA A 464 -1.33 6.49 21.28
CA ALA A 464 -1.25 6.71 22.73
C ALA A 464 -0.26 5.73 23.41
N LEU A 465 -0.30 4.47 22.99
CA LEU A 465 0.49 3.39 23.59
C LEU A 465 1.94 3.37 23.09
N THR A 466 2.17 3.65 21.81
CA THR A 466 3.48 3.55 21.18
C THR A 466 4.24 4.88 21.18
N ARG A 467 3.52 6.00 21.30
CA ARG A 467 4.03 7.37 21.11
C ARG A 467 4.62 7.61 19.73
N VAL A 468 4.29 6.75 18.77
CA VAL A 468 4.62 6.90 17.35
C VAL A 468 3.38 7.44 16.65
N PHE A 469 3.63 8.30 15.67
CA PHE A 469 2.69 9.10 14.88
C PHE A 469 2.09 10.31 15.61
N THR A 470 1.71 11.31 14.84
CA THR A 470 1.04 12.53 15.33
C THR A 470 -0.43 12.25 15.64
N PRO A 471 -0.88 12.43 16.90
CA PRO A 471 -2.28 12.25 17.27
C PRO A 471 -3.21 13.31 16.67
N ILE A 472 -4.50 12.99 16.57
CA ILE A 472 -5.55 13.96 16.28
C ILE A 472 -5.60 14.99 17.42
N GLN A 473 -5.59 16.29 17.11
CA GLN A 473 -5.69 17.36 18.10
C GLN A 473 -6.82 18.34 17.71
N GLN A 474 -8.06 18.18 18.15
CA GLN A 474 -8.53 17.17 19.10
C GLN A 474 -9.80 16.47 18.63
N TRP A 475 -10.64 17.16 17.86
CA TRP A 475 -11.84 16.61 17.25
C TRP A 475 -11.64 16.37 15.76
N LEU A 476 -11.95 15.17 15.30
CA LEU A 476 -12.10 14.83 13.89
C LEU A 476 -13.56 14.44 13.65
N TYR A 477 -14.27 15.21 12.84
CA TYR A 477 -15.63 14.91 12.40
C TYR A 477 -15.59 14.30 10.98
N PHE A 478 -16.42 13.29 10.75
CA PHE A 478 -16.57 12.64 9.45
C PHE A 478 -18.04 12.46 9.12
N ASP A 479 -18.42 12.79 7.89
CA ASP A 479 -19.76 12.55 7.34
C ASP A 479 -19.69 11.95 5.94
N ALA A 480 -20.74 11.20 5.60
CA ALA A 480 -20.96 10.66 4.25
C ALA A 480 -22.37 10.98 3.76
N VAL A 481 -22.82 12.23 3.95
CA VAL A 481 -24.19 12.69 3.61
C VAL A 481 -24.55 12.40 2.15
N GLU A 482 -23.58 12.39 1.24
CA GLU A 482 -23.77 12.07 -0.18
C GLU A 482 -24.31 10.64 -0.41
N CYS A 483 -24.16 9.75 0.57
CA CYS A 483 -24.74 8.40 0.53
C CYS A 483 -26.26 8.42 0.68
N LEU A 484 -26.84 9.40 1.38
CA LEU A 484 -28.27 9.39 1.67
C LEU A 484 -29.13 9.50 0.39
N PRO A 485 -30.36 8.95 0.40
CA PRO A 485 -31.30 9.08 -0.72
C PRO A 485 -31.54 10.54 -1.12
N SER A 486 -31.49 10.80 -2.44
CA SER A 486 -31.76 12.15 -2.97
C SER A 486 -33.24 12.56 -2.84
N ALA A 487 -34.14 11.59 -2.71
CA ALA A 487 -35.57 11.80 -2.53
C ALA A 487 -36.01 11.38 -1.11
N PRO A 488 -36.98 12.08 -0.50
CA PRO A 488 -37.55 11.65 0.78
C PRO A 488 -38.16 10.25 0.65
N LEU A 489 -37.89 9.39 1.63
CA LEU A 489 -38.53 8.08 1.73
C LEU A 489 -39.86 8.18 2.48
N ALA A 490 -40.81 7.31 2.18
CA ALA A 490 -42.05 7.23 2.93
C ALA A 490 -41.76 6.73 4.37
N PRO A 491 -42.48 7.22 5.40
CA PRO A 491 -42.25 6.78 6.79
C PRO A 491 -42.32 5.26 6.98
N GLU A 492 -43.25 4.59 6.29
CA GLU A 492 -43.44 3.15 6.31
C GLU A 492 -42.23 2.35 5.80
N ASP A 493 -41.45 2.91 4.87
CA ASP A 493 -40.27 2.23 4.28
C ASP A 493 -39.08 2.19 5.25
N ARG A 494 -39.13 3.02 6.30
CA ARG A 494 -38.08 3.14 7.33
C ARG A 494 -38.41 2.38 8.61
N LEU A 495 -39.59 1.77 8.70
CA LEU A 495 -40.02 1.10 9.93
C LEU A 495 -39.18 -0.17 10.19
N PRO A 496 -38.75 -0.39 11.44
CA PRO A 496 -38.00 -1.58 11.82
C PRO A 496 -38.85 -2.84 11.60
N CYS A 497 -38.19 -3.95 11.28
CA CYS A 497 -38.84 -5.20 10.93
C CYS A 497 -38.29 -6.43 11.62
N GLY A 498 -37.49 -6.22 12.68
CA GLY A 498 -36.83 -7.31 13.39
C GLY A 498 -35.72 -7.94 12.54
N SER A 499 -35.17 -7.19 11.59
CA SER A 499 -34.08 -7.62 10.73
C SER A 499 -32.75 -7.13 11.28
N ARG A 500 -31.68 -7.86 11.00
CA ARG A 500 -30.32 -7.37 11.27
C ARG A 500 -29.98 -6.09 10.50
N TYR A 501 -30.71 -5.80 9.43
CA TYR A 501 -30.51 -4.61 8.60
C TYR A 501 -31.38 -3.43 9.03
N ASP A 502 -32.09 -3.48 10.17
CA ASP A 502 -33.04 -2.44 10.60
C ASP A 502 -32.38 -1.04 10.68
N HIS A 503 -31.12 -0.95 11.10
CA HIS A 503 -30.36 0.31 11.10
C HIS A 503 -30.16 0.88 9.68
N GLN A 504 -29.81 0.04 8.71
CA GLN A 504 -29.63 0.45 7.32
C GLN A 504 -30.98 0.81 6.67
N ILE A 505 -32.03 0.03 6.94
CA ILE A 505 -33.40 0.29 6.48
C ILE A 505 -33.91 1.64 6.99
N ALA A 506 -33.58 2.04 8.22
CA ALA A 506 -34.03 3.31 8.78
C ALA A 506 -33.57 4.54 7.97
N LEU A 507 -32.42 4.45 7.27
CA LEU A 507 -31.87 5.55 6.47
C LEU A 507 -32.13 5.39 4.96
N PHE A 508 -32.03 4.17 4.44
CA PHE A 508 -32.09 3.90 2.99
C PHE A 508 -33.42 3.29 2.52
N GLY A 509 -34.24 2.79 3.44
CA GLY A 509 -35.52 2.16 3.15
C GLY A 509 -35.41 0.68 2.79
N ARG A 510 -36.53 -0.06 2.94
CA ARG A 510 -36.58 -1.50 2.67
C ARG A 510 -36.28 -1.86 1.22
N GLU A 511 -36.83 -1.12 0.26
CA GLU A 511 -36.61 -1.39 -1.17
C GLU A 511 -35.12 -1.34 -1.54
N PHE A 512 -34.39 -0.38 -0.97
CA PHE A 512 -32.95 -0.29 -1.15
C PHE A 512 -32.22 -1.52 -0.58
N GLN A 513 -32.61 -1.97 0.61
CA GLN A 513 -32.04 -3.16 1.25
C GLN A 513 -32.30 -4.44 0.43
N ASP A 514 -33.52 -4.61 -0.07
CA ASP A 514 -33.90 -5.76 -0.89
C ASP A 514 -33.13 -5.77 -2.22
N LYS A 515 -32.99 -4.60 -2.86
CA LYS A 515 -32.17 -4.42 -4.05
C LYS A 515 -30.74 -4.83 -3.77
N LEU A 516 -30.12 -4.29 -2.72
CA LEU A 516 -28.73 -4.57 -2.32
C LEU A 516 -28.49 -6.08 -2.15
N GLY A 517 -29.40 -6.80 -1.49
CA GLY A 517 -29.26 -8.24 -1.27
C GLY A 517 -29.38 -9.09 -2.52
N SER A 518 -30.06 -8.60 -3.56
CA SER A 518 -30.22 -9.28 -4.85
C SER A 518 -29.06 -9.09 -5.83
N LEU A 519 -28.12 -8.18 -5.55
CA LEU A 519 -27.03 -7.87 -6.48
C LEU A 519 -25.96 -8.97 -6.53
N GLN A 520 -25.30 -9.05 -7.69
CA GLN A 520 -24.13 -9.90 -7.90
C GLN A 520 -22.88 -9.03 -8.03
N TRP A 521 -21.87 -9.28 -7.20
CA TRP A 521 -20.63 -8.49 -7.19
C TRP A 521 -19.40 -9.36 -7.34
N LEU A 522 -18.38 -8.85 -8.04
CA LEU A 522 -17.06 -9.46 -8.09
C LEU A 522 -16.12 -8.71 -7.12
N VAL A 523 -15.42 -9.46 -6.26
CA VAL A 523 -14.31 -8.97 -5.45
C VAL A 523 -13.04 -9.67 -5.89
N VAL A 524 -12.06 -8.92 -6.39
CA VAL A 524 -10.79 -9.47 -6.86
C VAL A 524 -9.70 -9.21 -5.83
N GLY A 525 -9.22 -10.29 -5.22
CA GLY A 525 -8.34 -10.27 -4.06
C GLY A 525 -9.10 -10.51 -2.76
N ALA A 526 -8.61 -11.48 -1.98
CA ALA A 526 -9.03 -11.84 -0.63
C ALA A 526 -7.89 -11.62 0.38
N GLY A 527 -6.99 -10.67 0.09
CA GLY A 527 -5.99 -10.15 1.02
C GLY A 527 -6.61 -9.24 2.09
N GLY A 528 -5.81 -8.37 2.72
CA GLY A 528 -6.30 -7.53 3.83
C GLY A 528 -7.46 -6.64 3.44
N LEU A 529 -7.32 -5.89 2.34
CA LEU A 529 -8.40 -5.03 1.81
C LEU A 529 -9.62 -5.85 1.40
N GLY A 530 -9.41 -6.98 0.71
CA GLY A 530 -10.48 -7.87 0.30
C GLY A 530 -11.27 -8.42 1.48
N CYS A 531 -10.59 -8.79 2.57
CA CYS A 531 -11.24 -9.28 3.80
C CYS A 531 -12.14 -8.22 4.45
N GLU A 532 -11.65 -6.98 4.57
CA GLU A 532 -12.45 -5.87 5.15
C GLU A 532 -13.64 -5.51 4.26
N ALA A 533 -13.42 -5.37 2.95
CA ALA A 533 -14.49 -5.10 1.99
C ALA A 533 -15.54 -6.22 2.00
N LEU A 534 -15.14 -7.50 1.96
CA LEU A 534 -16.06 -8.63 2.02
C LEU A 534 -16.86 -8.68 3.32
N LYS A 535 -16.21 -8.42 4.46
CA LYS A 535 -16.87 -8.34 5.77
C LYS A 535 -17.95 -7.26 5.74
N ASP A 536 -17.63 -6.06 5.27
CA ASP A 536 -18.58 -4.94 5.18
C ASP A 536 -19.71 -5.21 4.16
N LEU A 537 -19.40 -5.73 2.98
CA LEU A 537 -20.41 -6.12 1.97
C LEU A 537 -21.43 -7.10 2.54
N VAL A 538 -20.97 -8.11 3.30
CA VAL A 538 -21.83 -9.12 3.90
C VAL A 538 -22.64 -8.59 5.08
N LEU A 539 -22.07 -7.67 5.88
CA LEU A 539 -22.79 -6.97 6.95
C LEU A 539 -23.89 -6.05 6.39
N MET A 540 -23.60 -5.34 5.29
CA MET A 540 -24.56 -4.53 4.55
C MET A 540 -25.68 -5.37 3.93
N GLY A 541 -25.46 -6.68 3.75
CA GLY A 541 -26.42 -7.62 3.19
C GLY A 541 -26.28 -7.87 1.69
N VAL A 542 -25.16 -7.47 1.06
CA VAL A 542 -24.88 -7.75 -0.37
C VAL A 542 -24.84 -9.26 -0.60
N GLY A 543 -25.51 -9.73 -1.66
CA GLY A 543 -25.53 -11.15 -2.00
C GLY A 543 -26.21 -12.05 -0.95
N CYS A 544 -27.04 -11.48 -0.07
CA CYS A 544 -27.72 -12.22 1.00
C CYS A 544 -29.19 -12.55 0.68
N SER A 545 -29.66 -12.27 -0.55
CA SER A 545 -30.95 -12.72 -1.07
C SER A 545 -30.79 -13.94 -1.98
N SER A 546 -31.87 -14.65 -2.29
CA SER A 546 -31.84 -15.88 -3.10
C SER A 546 -31.25 -15.72 -4.51
N ASN A 547 -31.28 -14.50 -5.06
CA ASN A 547 -30.80 -14.19 -6.41
C ASN A 547 -29.46 -13.40 -6.40
N GLY A 548 -28.97 -13.04 -5.21
CA GLY A 548 -27.71 -12.32 -5.03
C GLY A 548 -26.52 -13.25 -4.91
N ASN A 549 -25.32 -12.72 -5.13
CA ASN A 549 -24.08 -13.46 -5.01
C ASN A 549 -22.87 -12.52 -4.85
N ILE A 550 -21.85 -12.94 -4.10
CA ILE A 550 -20.53 -12.33 -4.16
C ILE A 550 -19.56 -13.37 -4.70
N THR A 551 -19.02 -13.11 -5.89
CA THR A 551 -17.89 -13.88 -6.41
C THR A 551 -16.61 -13.29 -5.89
N VAL A 552 -15.80 -14.08 -5.19
CA VAL A 552 -14.46 -13.70 -4.72
C VAL A 552 -13.42 -14.57 -5.41
N THR A 553 -12.35 -13.96 -5.93
CA THR A 553 -11.24 -14.71 -6.56
C THR A 553 -9.91 -14.30 -5.95
N ASP A 554 -9.11 -15.29 -5.53
CA ASP A 554 -7.75 -15.10 -5.02
C ASP A 554 -6.97 -16.43 -5.13
N MET A 555 -5.79 -16.37 -5.75
CA MET A 555 -4.94 -17.54 -5.99
C MET A 555 -4.01 -17.90 -4.83
N ASP A 556 -3.88 -17.03 -3.83
CA ASP A 556 -2.94 -17.22 -2.74
C ASP A 556 -3.49 -18.17 -1.67
N THR A 557 -2.56 -18.66 -0.86
CA THR A 557 -2.86 -19.33 0.41
C THR A 557 -2.62 -18.40 1.60
N VAL A 558 -3.26 -18.69 2.73
CA VAL A 558 -3.08 -17.93 3.97
C VAL A 558 -1.68 -18.22 4.55
N SER A 559 -0.92 -17.17 4.86
CA SER A 559 0.39 -17.27 5.53
C SER A 559 0.36 -16.64 6.93
N LYS A 560 1.33 -16.95 7.80
CA LYS A 560 1.37 -16.41 9.18
C LYS A 560 1.31 -14.87 9.23
N PRO A 561 2.04 -14.11 8.38
CA PRO A 561 1.97 -12.64 8.38
C PRO A 561 0.63 -12.07 7.92
N ASN A 562 -0.26 -12.89 7.36
CA ASN A 562 -1.60 -12.44 6.97
C ASN A 562 -2.52 -12.22 8.17
N LEU A 563 -2.29 -12.92 9.28
CA LEU A 563 -3.21 -12.96 10.41
C LEU A 563 -3.33 -11.63 11.18
N ILE A 564 -2.43 -10.68 10.93
CA ILE A 564 -2.44 -9.36 11.58
C ILE A 564 -3.26 -8.31 10.82
N ASP A 565 -3.62 -8.58 9.56
CA ASP A 565 -4.33 -7.61 8.71
C ASP A 565 -5.43 -8.22 7.82
N GLN A 566 -5.69 -9.53 7.94
CA GLN A 566 -6.74 -10.26 7.22
C GLN A 566 -7.73 -10.87 8.21
N VAL A 567 -8.78 -10.11 8.53
CA VAL A 567 -9.75 -10.40 9.61
C VAL A 567 -10.49 -11.74 9.46
N LEU A 568 -10.58 -12.29 8.24
CA LEU A 568 -11.33 -13.51 7.96
C LEU A 568 -10.55 -14.80 8.24
N TYR A 569 -9.26 -14.72 8.57
CA TYR A 569 -8.40 -15.89 8.71
C TYR A 569 -7.96 -16.15 10.15
N GLN A 570 -7.83 -17.43 10.48
CA GLN A 570 -7.41 -17.91 11.79
C GLN A 570 -6.08 -18.66 11.72
N PRO A 571 -5.36 -18.88 12.84
CA PRO A 571 -4.11 -19.64 12.85
C PRO A 571 -4.23 -21.03 12.22
N GLU A 572 -5.37 -21.72 12.37
CA GLU A 572 -5.62 -23.03 11.74
C GLU A 572 -5.83 -22.99 10.21
N ASP A 573 -5.97 -21.79 9.63
CA ASP A 573 -6.17 -21.61 8.19
C ASP A 573 -4.88 -21.44 7.42
N VAL A 574 -3.74 -21.33 8.09
CA VAL A 574 -2.42 -21.25 7.44
C VAL A 574 -2.25 -22.42 6.44
N SER A 575 -1.75 -22.10 5.25
CA SER A 575 -1.61 -22.98 4.08
C SER A 575 -2.91 -23.37 3.37
N ARG A 576 -4.09 -22.89 3.80
CA ARG A 576 -5.34 -23.04 3.04
C ARG A 576 -5.50 -21.93 2.02
N ALA A 577 -6.22 -22.19 0.93
CA ALA A 577 -6.56 -21.18 -0.07
C ALA A 577 -7.40 -20.04 0.54
N LYS A 578 -7.07 -18.80 0.20
CA LYS A 578 -7.69 -17.59 0.77
C LYS A 578 -9.17 -17.49 0.45
N ALA A 579 -9.55 -17.52 -0.84
CA ALA A 579 -10.93 -17.28 -1.26
C ALA A 579 -11.96 -18.28 -0.65
N PRO A 580 -11.74 -19.61 -0.66
CA PRO A 580 -12.67 -20.55 0.00
C PRO A 580 -12.74 -20.38 1.52
N THR A 581 -11.61 -20.02 2.15
CA THR A 581 -11.53 -19.77 3.59
C THR A 581 -12.31 -18.51 3.96
N ALA A 582 -12.16 -17.43 3.20
CA ALA A 582 -12.92 -16.20 3.36
C ALA A 582 -14.43 -16.46 3.23
N ALA A 583 -14.85 -17.21 2.20
CA ALA A 583 -16.25 -17.59 2.01
C ALA A 583 -16.83 -18.35 3.21
N ARG A 584 -16.06 -19.25 3.84
CA ARG A 584 -16.49 -19.96 5.05
C ARG A 584 -16.63 -19.01 6.25
N ALA A 585 -15.68 -18.11 6.45
CA ALA A 585 -15.73 -17.12 7.53
C ALA A 585 -16.93 -16.17 7.37
N LEU A 586 -17.18 -15.67 6.16
CA LEU A 586 -18.30 -14.77 5.86
C LEU A 586 -19.67 -15.40 6.13
N ARG A 587 -19.84 -16.69 5.82
CA ARG A 587 -21.08 -17.44 6.16
C ARG A 587 -21.28 -17.59 7.67
N THR A 588 -20.21 -17.47 8.46
CA THR A 588 -20.31 -17.45 9.94
C THR A 588 -20.79 -16.08 10.43
N ILE A 589 -20.38 -15.00 9.77
CA ILE A 589 -20.82 -13.62 10.06
C ILE A 589 -22.30 -13.43 9.64
N ASN A 590 -22.66 -13.95 8.47
CA ASN A 590 -24.02 -13.90 7.96
C ASN A 590 -24.38 -15.20 7.21
N PRO A 591 -25.21 -16.08 7.82
CA PRO A 591 -25.61 -17.33 7.20
C PRO A 591 -26.33 -17.18 5.86
N ALA A 592 -26.92 -16.02 5.58
CA ALA A 592 -27.60 -15.74 4.32
C ALA A 592 -26.63 -15.47 3.14
N ALA A 593 -25.35 -15.19 3.43
CA ALA A 593 -24.38 -14.78 2.42
C ALA A 593 -24.13 -15.88 1.36
N GLN A 594 -24.43 -15.55 0.10
CA GLN A 594 -24.10 -16.39 -1.06
C GLN A 594 -22.74 -15.96 -1.59
N ILE A 595 -21.71 -16.76 -1.30
CA ILE A 595 -20.33 -16.50 -1.73
C ILE A 595 -19.87 -17.60 -2.70
N HIS A 596 -19.48 -17.21 -3.90
CA HIS A 596 -18.81 -18.07 -4.88
C HIS A 596 -17.29 -17.81 -4.83
N ALA A 597 -16.52 -18.79 -4.36
CA ALA A 597 -15.08 -18.64 -4.18
C ALA A 597 -14.29 -19.33 -5.29
N LEU A 598 -13.47 -18.55 -5.97
CA LEU A 598 -12.57 -18.96 -7.05
C LEU A 598 -11.12 -18.87 -6.57
N GLN A 599 -10.29 -19.83 -6.98
CA GLN A 599 -8.85 -19.88 -6.66
C GLN A 599 -8.00 -19.44 -7.84
N GLU A 600 -8.65 -19.04 -8.92
CA GLU A 600 -8.03 -18.66 -10.16
C GLU A 600 -7.50 -17.23 -10.08
N ARG A 601 -6.31 -17.02 -10.66
CA ARG A 601 -5.74 -15.69 -10.78
C ARG A 601 -6.60 -14.88 -11.75
N PHE A 602 -6.94 -13.65 -11.40
CA PHE A 602 -7.67 -12.77 -12.32
C PHE A 602 -6.71 -12.18 -13.36
N ASP A 603 -6.58 -12.84 -14.51
CA ASP A 603 -5.65 -12.49 -15.58
C ASP A 603 -6.14 -12.99 -16.96
N PRO A 604 -5.45 -12.67 -18.08
CA PRO A 604 -5.86 -13.09 -19.41
C PRO A 604 -6.01 -14.60 -19.62
N GLU A 605 -5.37 -15.45 -18.82
CA GLU A 605 -5.43 -16.91 -18.96
C GLU A 605 -6.77 -17.48 -18.44
N THR A 606 -7.48 -16.72 -17.61
CA THR A 606 -8.72 -17.14 -16.94
C THR A 606 -9.98 -16.46 -17.52
N GLU A 607 -9.87 -15.78 -18.67
CA GLU A 607 -11.00 -15.14 -19.34
C GLU A 607 -12.12 -16.10 -19.74
N THR A 608 -11.84 -17.41 -19.81
CA THR A 608 -12.88 -18.43 -20.03
C THR A 608 -13.82 -18.61 -18.84
N ILE A 609 -13.40 -18.18 -17.64
CA ILE A 609 -14.22 -18.15 -16.41
C ILE A 609 -14.90 -16.79 -16.29
N PHE A 610 -14.13 -15.72 -16.53
CA PHE A 610 -14.59 -14.33 -16.46
C PHE A 610 -14.98 -13.79 -17.84
N ASP A 611 -15.82 -14.55 -18.54
CA ASP A 611 -16.24 -14.26 -19.90
C ASP A 611 -17.30 -13.15 -19.96
N SER A 612 -17.82 -12.89 -21.16
CA SER A 612 -18.87 -11.90 -21.37
C SER A 612 -20.17 -12.23 -20.61
N SER A 613 -20.51 -13.51 -20.43
CA SER A 613 -21.69 -13.93 -19.66
C SER A 613 -21.53 -13.56 -18.18
N PHE A 614 -20.36 -13.87 -17.61
CA PHE A 614 -20.04 -13.52 -16.23
C PHE A 614 -20.12 -12.00 -16.01
N PHE A 615 -19.41 -11.21 -16.80
CA PHE A 615 -19.39 -9.75 -16.64
C PHE A 615 -20.76 -9.12 -16.89
N ASN A 616 -21.63 -9.75 -17.68
CA ASN A 616 -22.99 -9.28 -17.88
C ASN A 616 -23.92 -9.55 -16.69
N SER A 617 -23.59 -10.54 -15.85
CA SER A 617 -24.37 -10.90 -14.66
C SER A 617 -24.09 -10.02 -13.44
N ILE A 618 -22.91 -9.40 -13.34
CA ILE A 618 -22.50 -8.62 -12.18
C ILE A 618 -22.91 -7.14 -12.24
N ALA A 619 -23.15 -6.55 -11.08
CA ALA A 619 -23.48 -5.14 -10.91
C ALA A 619 -22.23 -4.24 -10.91
N GLY A 620 -21.07 -4.76 -10.49
CA GLY A 620 -19.81 -4.02 -10.40
C GLY A 620 -18.69 -4.85 -9.82
N VAL A 621 -17.53 -4.21 -9.66
CA VAL A 621 -16.27 -4.84 -9.21
C VAL A 621 -15.66 -4.07 -8.04
N PHE A 622 -15.20 -4.79 -7.02
CA PHE A 622 -14.27 -4.29 -6.00
C PHE A 622 -12.87 -4.80 -6.33
N SER A 623 -11.93 -3.89 -6.53
CA SER A 623 -10.51 -4.19 -6.74
C SER A 623 -9.77 -4.09 -5.41
N ALA A 624 -9.24 -5.23 -4.95
CA ALA A 624 -8.45 -5.38 -3.74
C ALA A 624 -7.08 -6.05 -4.02
N VAL A 625 -6.53 -5.78 -5.21
CA VAL A 625 -5.24 -6.31 -5.68
C VAL A 625 -4.07 -5.42 -5.24
N ASP A 626 -2.85 -5.95 -5.26
CA ASP A 626 -1.65 -5.29 -4.74
C ASP A 626 -0.65 -4.85 -5.83
N THR A 627 -0.95 -5.06 -7.12
CA THR A 627 -0.07 -4.68 -8.23
C THR A 627 -0.77 -3.76 -9.23
N SER A 628 -0.07 -2.74 -9.74
CA SER A 628 -0.60 -1.86 -10.79
C SER A 628 -1.01 -2.63 -12.05
N SER A 629 -0.27 -3.69 -12.42
CA SER A 629 -0.61 -4.52 -13.58
C SER A 629 -1.97 -5.21 -13.48
N SER A 630 -2.33 -5.69 -12.28
CA SER A 630 -3.63 -6.33 -12.06
C SER A 630 -4.77 -5.30 -12.03
N ARG A 631 -4.52 -4.10 -11.46
CA ARG A 631 -5.47 -2.98 -11.51
C ARG A 631 -5.77 -2.55 -12.95
N LEU A 632 -4.74 -2.37 -13.78
CA LEU A 632 -4.91 -2.00 -15.19
C LEU A 632 -5.68 -3.06 -15.99
N TYR A 633 -5.45 -4.35 -15.69
CA TYR A 633 -6.22 -5.42 -16.33
C TYR A 633 -7.68 -5.41 -15.88
N LEU A 634 -7.95 -5.24 -14.58
CA LEU A 634 -9.31 -5.09 -14.05
C LEU A 634 -10.05 -3.90 -14.65
N ASP A 635 -9.39 -2.74 -14.72
CA ASP A 635 -9.91 -1.52 -15.33
C ASP A 635 -10.30 -1.77 -16.79
N ALA A 636 -9.41 -2.37 -17.58
CA ALA A 636 -9.70 -2.70 -18.98
C ALA A 636 -10.92 -3.61 -19.14
N ARG A 637 -11.10 -4.60 -18.25
CA ARG A 637 -12.29 -5.47 -18.26
C ARG A 637 -13.55 -4.69 -17.85
N CYS A 638 -13.46 -3.84 -16.83
CA CYS A 638 -14.58 -3.01 -16.37
C CYS A 638 -15.05 -2.02 -17.44
N VAL A 639 -14.11 -1.37 -18.14
CA VAL A 639 -14.39 -0.50 -19.29
C VAL A 639 -15.03 -1.29 -20.41
N SER A 640 -14.45 -2.44 -20.78
CA SER A 640 -14.95 -3.30 -21.86
C SER A 640 -16.39 -3.75 -21.64
N TYR A 641 -16.79 -4.03 -20.39
CA TYR A 641 -18.13 -4.49 -20.03
C TYR A 641 -19.03 -3.43 -19.39
N ARG A 642 -18.57 -2.16 -19.33
CA ARG A 642 -19.29 -1.03 -18.73
C ARG A 642 -19.75 -1.34 -17.30
N ARG A 643 -18.84 -1.87 -16.49
CA ARG A 643 -19.08 -2.15 -15.06
C ARG A 643 -18.39 -1.11 -14.20
N PRO A 644 -19.06 -0.59 -13.16
CA PRO A 644 -18.39 0.28 -12.19
C PRO A 644 -17.35 -0.50 -11.41
N MET A 645 -16.27 0.19 -11.06
CA MET A 645 -15.17 -0.35 -10.28
C MET A 645 -14.90 0.55 -9.07
N VAL A 646 -14.79 -0.07 -7.89
CA VAL A 646 -14.27 0.59 -6.68
C VAL A 646 -12.89 -0.01 -6.39
N ASP A 647 -11.85 0.80 -6.48
CA ASP A 647 -10.46 0.40 -6.22
C ASP A 647 -10.01 0.84 -4.83
N GLY A 648 -9.35 -0.08 -4.12
CA GLY A 648 -8.71 0.16 -2.84
C GLY A 648 -7.19 0.07 -2.94
N GLY A 649 -6.50 1.04 -2.35
CA GLY A 649 -5.05 1.05 -2.19
C GLY A 649 -4.64 1.22 -0.72
N LYS A 650 -3.56 0.56 -0.30
CA LYS A 650 -2.97 0.76 1.03
C LYS A 650 -1.46 0.60 1.06
N HIS A 651 -0.81 1.35 1.94
CA HIS A 651 0.62 1.22 2.26
C HIS A 651 0.90 1.70 3.69
N GLY A 652 1.08 0.77 4.63
CA GLY A 652 1.21 1.10 6.05
C GLY A 652 -0.02 1.85 6.56
N THR A 653 0.17 3.06 7.07
CA THR A 653 -0.90 3.96 7.52
C THR A 653 -1.58 4.76 6.41
N LYS A 654 -1.07 4.69 5.17
CA LYS A 654 -1.60 5.39 4.00
C LYS A 654 -2.67 4.55 3.32
N GLY A 655 -3.72 5.17 2.82
CA GLY A 655 -4.78 4.49 2.08
C GLY A 655 -5.43 5.38 1.02
N SER A 656 -5.99 4.73 0.00
CA SER A 656 -6.74 5.38 -1.07
C SER A 656 -7.98 4.58 -1.45
N VAL A 657 -9.03 5.28 -1.84
CA VAL A 657 -10.23 4.72 -2.48
C VAL A 657 -10.52 5.53 -3.73
N GLN A 658 -10.66 4.85 -4.86
CA GLN A 658 -11.05 5.45 -6.13
C GLN A 658 -12.29 4.74 -6.68
N VAL A 659 -13.13 5.48 -7.37
CA VAL A 659 -14.41 4.98 -7.90
C VAL A 659 -14.57 5.39 -9.35
N PHE A 660 -14.78 4.40 -10.21
CA PHE A 660 -14.90 4.58 -11.66
C PHE A 660 -16.30 4.17 -12.08
N VAL A 661 -17.06 5.14 -12.60
CA VAL A 661 -18.48 4.99 -12.95
C VAL A 661 -18.63 5.12 -14.46
N PRO A 662 -19.18 4.09 -15.14
CA PRO A 662 -19.36 4.10 -16.58
C PRO A 662 -20.08 5.34 -17.07
N PHE A 663 -19.56 5.95 -18.14
CA PHE A 663 -20.09 7.16 -18.80
C PHE A 663 -20.11 8.44 -17.96
N GLN A 664 -19.59 8.41 -16.72
CA GLN A 664 -19.55 9.59 -15.87
C GLN A 664 -18.13 10.02 -15.52
N THR A 665 -17.25 9.07 -15.18
CA THR A 665 -15.89 9.37 -14.71
C THR A 665 -14.82 8.96 -15.72
N GLU A 666 -13.58 9.33 -15.47
CA GLU A 666 -12.43 8.69 -16.11
C GLU A 666 -12.30 7.20 -15.73
N MET A 667 -11.26 6.53 -16.25
CA MET A 667 -10.87 5.15 -15.95
C MET A 667 -9.56 5.14 -15.15
N TYR A 668 -9.25 4.05 -14.46
CA TYR A 668 -8.01 3.95 -13.67
C TYR A 668 -6.76 4.19 -14.54
N ALA A 669 -6.77 3.68 -15.78
CA ALA A 669 -5.67 3.85 -16.72
C ALA A 669 -5.47 5.30 -17.24
N SER A 670 -6.39 6.23 -16.98
CA SER A 670 -6.26 7.63 -17.42
C SER A 670 -5.12 8.37 -16.72
N THR A 671 -4.85 8.01 -15.46
CA THR A 671 -3.78 8.60 -14.66
C THR A 671 -2.60 7.63 -14.59
N ARG A 672 -1.37 8.16 -14.66
CA ARG A 672 -0.16 7.35 -14.49
C ARG A 672 0.41 7.55 -13.11
N ASP A 673 0.36 6.48 -12.31
CA ASP A 673 1.13 6.41 -11.09
C ASP A 673 2.64 6.43 -11.41
N PRO A 674 3.47 7.01 -10.52
CA PRO A 674 4.90 6.81 -10.57
C PRO A 674 5.23 5.30 -10.57
N PRO A 675 6.29 4.87 -11.27
CA PRO A 675 6.68 3.46 -11.24
C PRO A 675 6.89 2.99 -9.79
N GLU A 676 6.35 1.80 -9.46
CA GLU A 676 6.35 1.21 -8.11
C GLU A 676 7.76 1.15 -7.47
N HIS A 677 8.81 1.10 -8.30
CA HIS A 677 10.19 1.06 -7.86
C HIS A 677 11.05 2.09 -8.60
N LYS A 678 11.84 2.85 -7.85
CA LYS A 678 12.92 3.66 -8.41
C LYS A 678 13.96 2.71 -9.00
N GLU A 679 14.07 2.68 -10.33
CA GLU A 679 15.11 1.89 -10.99
C GLU A 679 16.49 2.37 -10.53
N MET A 680 17.21 1.50 -9.84
CA MET A 680 18.57 1.77 -9.39
C MET A 680 19.53 1.59 -10.57
N PRO A 681 20.52 2.48 -10.75
CA PRO A 681 21.51 2.31 -11.82
C PRO A 681 22.23 0.96 -11.70
N ILE A 682 22.38 0.25 -12.82
CA ILE A 682 22.96 -1.09 -12.86
C ILE A 682 24.41 -1.06 -12.35
N CYS A 683 25.17 -0.01 -12.67
CA CYS A 683 26.55 0.13 -12.19
C CYS A 683 26.61 0.29 -10.66
N THR A 684 25.65 0.98 -10.05
CA THR A 684 25.54 1.13 -8.59
C THR A 684 25.29 -0.22 -7.93
N LEU A 685 24.31 -0.99 -8.41
CA LEU A 685 24.02 -2.32 -7.87
C LEU A 685 25.21 -3.28 -8.04
N ARG A 686 25.82 -3.28 -9.23
CA ARG A 686 26.85 -4.25 -9.60
C ARG A 686 28.23 -3.98 -9.01
N ASN A 687 28.65 -2.72 -8.91
CA ASN A 687 30.04 -2.39 -8.57
C ASN A 687 30.19 -1.29 -7.50
N PHE A 688 29.23 -0.38 -7.35
CA PHE A 688 29.39 0.81 -6.49
C PHE A 688 28.22 1.01 -5.52
N PRO A 689 27.85 0.01 -4.70
CA PRO A 689 26.80 0.20 -3.71
C PRO A 689 27.28 1.15 -2.61
N TYR A 690 26.39 2.04 -2.18
CA TYR A 690 26.65 2.97 -1.07
C TYR A 690 25.60 2.95 0.05
N ALA A 691 24.49 2.24 -0.15
CA ALA A 691 23.35 2.16 0.76
C ALA A 691 22.92 0.69 0.95
N VAL A 692 22.20 0.41 2.05
CA VAL A 692 21.77 -0.95 2.41
C VAL A 692 20.87 -1.54 1.32
N GLU A 693 19.96 -0.73 0.78
CA GLU A 693 19.01 -1.07 -0.28
C GLU A 693 19.72 -1.57 -1.54
N HIS A 694 20.89 -1.02 -1.88
CA HIS A 694 21.69 -1.47 -3.03
C HIS A 694 22.25 -2.87 -2.80
N THR A 695 22.76 -3.16 -1.60
CA THR A 695 23.30 -4.49 -1.28
C THR A 695 22.20 -5.54 -1.18
N LEU A 696 21.04 -5.15 -0.66
CA LEU A 696 19.84 -5.99 -0.59
C LEU A 696 19.31 -6.33 -1.98
N ARG A 697 19.11 -5.33 -2.84
CA ARG A 697 18.63 -5.54 -4.22
C ARG A 697 19.59 -6.42 -5.01
N TRP A 698 20.91 -6.19 -4.86
CA TRP A 698 21.94 -7.05 -5.43
C TRP A 698 21.83 -8.49 -4.91
N ALA A 699 21.57 -8.70 -3.62
CA ALA A 699 21.45 -10.03 -3.04
C ALA A 699 20.21 -10.78 -3.55
N VAL A 700 19.08 -10.06 -3.73
CA VAL A 700 17.86 -10.60 -4.37
C VAL A 700 18.16 -11.02 -5.81
N GLU A 701 18.82 -10.17 -6.61
CA GLU A 701 19.18 -10.50 -8.00
C GLU A 701 20.17 -11.67 -8.07
N THR A 702 21.08 -11.75 -7.11
CA THR A 702 22.02 -12.88 -7.00
C THR A 702 21.28 -14.17 -6.67
N PHE A 703 20.30 -14.13 -5.75
CA PHE A 703 19.44 -15.27 -5.45
C PHE A 703 18.65 -15.72 -6.69
N GLU A 704 17.96 -14.80 -7.37
CA GLU A 704 17.19 -15.10 -8.58
C GLU A 704 18.09 -15.67 -9.69
N ALA A 705 19.27 -15.09 -9.91
CA ALA A 705 20.19 -15.55 -10.93
C ALA A 705 20.70 -16.98 -10.65
N LEU A 706 21.09 -17.27 -9.40
CA LEU A 706 21.67 -18.56 -9.02
C LEU A 706 20.63 -19.68 -8.95
N PHE A 707 19.47 -19.40 -8.35
CA PHE A 707 18.51 -20.43 -7.94
C PHE A 707 17.19 -20.43 -8.73
N LYS A 708 16.89 -19.38 -9.51
CA LYS A 708 15.68 -19.32 -10.37
C LYS A 708 16.03 -19.35 -11.86
N SER A 709 16.73 -18.33 -12.35
CA SER A 709 16.97 -18.13 -13.78
C SER A 709 17.86 -19.22 -14.36
N ARG A 710 19.00 -19.52 -13.72
CA ARG A 710 19.90 -20.59 -14.16
C ARG A 710 19.22 -21.96 -14.29
N PRO A 711 18.49 -22.49 -13.29
CA PRO A 711 17.79 -23.77 -13.45
C PRO A 711 16.63 -23.70 -14.46
N THR A 712 15.96 -22.56 -14.59
CA THR A 712 14.94 -22.35 -15.64
C THR A 712 15.56 -22.45 -17.03
N ASP A 713 16.69 -21.80 -17.28
CA ASP A 713 17.42 -21.86 -18.55
C ASP A 713 17.90 -23.28 -18.86
N VAL A 714 18.40 -24.01 -17.86
CA VAL A 714 18.77 -25.42 -18.01
C VAL A 714 17.57 -26.26 -18.42
N ASN A 715 16.44 -26.09 -17.74
CA ASN A 715 15.21 -26.83 -18.05
C ASN A 715 14.70 -26.50 -19.46
N ALA A 716 14.72 -25.23 -19.85
CA ALA A 716 14.35 -24.78 -21.19
C ALA A 716 15.29 -25.34 -22.27
N TYR A 717 16.60 -25.36 -22.02
CA TYR A 717 17.58 -26.00 -22.91
C TYR A 717 17.29 -27.48 -23.12
N LEU A 718 16.91 -28.20 -22.05
CA LEU A 718 16.63 -29.64 -22.09
C LEU A 718 15.24 -30.00 -22.65
N SER A 719 14.30 -29.06 -22.74
CA SER A 719 12.90 -29.34 -23.10
C SER A 719 12.39 -28.60 -24.34
N SER A 720 12.91 -27.40 -24.64
CA SER A 720 12.38 -26.50 -25.66
C SER A 720 13.31 -26.39 -26.87
N ARG A 721 12.80 -26.76 -28.05
CA ARG A 721 13.51 -26.53 -29.31
C ARG A 721 13.63 -25.04 -29.63
N ASP A 722 12.61 -24.26 -29.29
CA ASP A 722 12.59 -22.81 -29.54
C ASP A 722 13.68 -22.09 -28.75
N PHE A 723 13.91 -22.51 -27.49
CA PHE A 723 14.99 -21.97 -26.68
C PHE A 723 16.38 -22.31 -27.27
N GLN A 724 16.57 -23.56 -27.71
CA GLN A 724 17.81 -23.97 -28.38
C GLN A 724 18.05 -23.18 -29.68
N GLU A 725 17.01 -22.95 -30.47
CA GLU A 725 17.08 -22.12 -31.68
C GLU A 725 17.36 -20.65 -31.35
N SER A 726 16.75 -20.12 -30.29
CA SER A 726 16.98 -18.75 -29.81
C SER A 726 18.46 -18.54 -29.44
N ILE A 727 19.06 -19.49 -28.71
CA ILE A 727 20.50 -19.49 -28.41
C ILE A 727 21.31 -19.49 -29.71
N ARG A 728 20.99 -20.34 -30.68
CA ARG A 728 21.73 -20.40 -31.95
C ARG A 728 21.62 -19.12 -32.79
N LYS A 729 20.45 -18.48 -32.79
CA LYS A 729 20.16 -17.25 -33.56
C LYS A 729 20.66 -15.97 -32.86
N SER A 730 20.98 -16.04 -31.57
CA SER A 730 21.49 -14.91 -30.79
C SER A 730 22.94 -14.54 -31.16
N PRO A 731 23.32 -13.25 -31.14
CA PRO A 731 24.71 -12.82 -31.32
C PRO A 731 25.68 -13.51 -30.34
N ALA A 732 26.93 -13.76 -30.75
CA ALA A 732 27.92 -14.47 -29.93
C ALA A 732 28.14 -13.81 -28.55
N SER A 733 28.13 -12.47 -28.50
CA SER A 733 28.31 -11.68 -27.28
C SER A 733 27.19 -11.83 -26.23
N SER A 734 25.95 -12.07 -26.65
CA SER A 734 24.83 -12.37 -25.73
C SER A 734 24.64 -13.87 -25.50
N ARG A 735 25.10 -14.70 -26.44
CA ARG A 735 25.04 -16.17 -26.38
C ARG A 735 26.06 -16.76 -25.40
N LEU A 736 27.28 -16.22 -25.37
CA LEU A 736 28.39 -16.77 -24.58
C LEU A 736 28.08 -16.86 -23.07
N PRO A 737 27.56 -15.82 -22.39
CA PRO A 737 27.23 -15.91 -20.96
C PRO A 737 26.19 -16.98 -20.63
N VAL A 738 25.20 -17.18 -21.52
CA VAL A 738 24.17 -18.20 -21.36
C VAL A 738 24.79 -19.60 -21.47
N LEU A 739 25.65 -19.83 -22.47
CA LEU A 739 26.35 -21.11 -22.64
C LEU A 739 27.32 -21.42 -21.49
N GLU A 740 28.01 -20.41 -20.96
CA GLU A 740 28.86 -20.57 -19.78
C GLU A 740 28.05 -20.96 -18.55
N SER A 741 26.91 -20.29 -18.33
CA SER A 741 25.96 -20.62 -17.25
C SER A 741 25.44 -22.07 -17.37
N LEU A 742 25.08 -22.50 -18.59
CA LEU A 742 24.64 -23.88 -18.85
C LEU A 742 25.75 -24.90 -18.57
N ARG A 743 26.99 -24.64 -19.02
CA ARG A 743 28.14 -25.52 -18.74
C ARG A 743 28.40 -25.63 -17.25
N ASP A 744 28.34 -24.49 -16.57
CA ASP A 744 28.60 -24.42 -15.15
C ASP A 744 27.52 -25.21 -14.38
N ALA A 745 26.25 -25.09 -14.77
CA ALA A 745 25.15 -25.82 -14.14
C ALA A 745 25.12 -27.33 -14.45
N LEU A 746 25.42 -27.73 -15.69
CA LEU A 746 25.28 -29.13 -16.15
C LEU A 746 26.55 -29.97 -15.95
N MET A 747 27.72 -29.33 -15.88
CA MET A 747 29.01 -30.01 -15.88
C MET A 747 29.92 -29.56 -14.74
N ARG A 748 30.38 -28.30 -14.73
CA ARG A 748 31.47 -27.86 -13.83
C ARG A 748 31.07 -27.86 -12.36
N HIS A 749 29.87 -27.37 -12.06
CA HIS A 749 29.37 -27.16 -10.71
C HIS A 749 28.13 -28.02 -10.42
N ARG A 750 27.92 -29.11 -11.17
CA ARG A 750 26.86 -30.07 -10.88
C ARG A 750 27.23 -30.85 -9.60
N PRO A 751 26.54 -30.65 -8.47
CA PRO A 751 26.79 -31.42 -7.26
C PRO A 751 26.24 -32.84 -7.42
N LEU A 752 26.98 -33.82 -6.89
CA LEU A 752 26.54 -35.23 -6.77
C LEU A 752 26.35 -35.64 -5.30
N SER A 753 26.74 -34.79 -4.35
CA SER A 753 26.62 -34.99 -2.90
C SER A 753 26.43 -33.64 -2.21
N PHE A 754 25.99 -33.67 -0.95
CA PHE A 754 25.84 -32.44 -0.16
C PHE A 754 27.20 -31.75 0.10
N ASP A 755 28.27 -32.51 0.32
CA ASP A 755 29.63 -32.00 0.46
C ASP A 755 30.06 -31.16 -0.75
N ALA A 756 29.66 -31.57 -1.97
CA ALA A 756 29.90 -30.81 -3.18
C ALA A 756 29.11 -29.49 -3.21
N CYS A 757 27.90 -29.44 -2.61
CA CYS A 757 27.16 -28.19 -2.42
C CYS A 757 27.88 -27.24 -1.46
N VAL A 758 28.47 -27.76 -0.37
CA VAL A 758 29.27 -26.96 0.58
C VAL A 758 30.54 -26.42 -0.10
N GLN A 759 31.23 -27.26 -0.89
CA GLN A 759 32.36 -26.82 -1.68
C GLN A 759 31.97 -25.70 -2.66
N TRP A 760 30.86 -25.87 -3.38
CA TRP A 760 30.34 -24.84 -4.28
C TRP A 760 30.05 -23.54 -3.53
N ALA A 761 29.35 -23.59 -2.40
CA ALA A 761 29.02 -22.42 -1.60
C ALA A 761 30.27 -21.67 -1.12
N ARG A 762 31.32 -22.39 -0.70
CA ARG A 762 32.60 -21.80 -0.28
C ARG A 762 33.33 -21.11 -1.44
N LEU A 763 33.27 -21.68 -2.64
CA LEU A 763 33.83 -21.05 -3.83
C LEU A 763 33.01 -19.83 -4.26
N GLN A 764 31.67 -19.88 -4.15
CA GLN A 764 30.82 -18.70 -4.38
C GLN A 764 31.14 -17.57 -3.40
N PHE A 765 31.37 -17.87 -2.13
CA PHE A 765 31.82 -16.86 -1.15
C PHE A 765 33.12 -16.18 -1.62
N GLU A 766 34.11 -16.97 -2.05
CA GLU A 766 35.38 -16.43 -2.53
C GLU A 766 35.17 -15.56 -3.77
N ASP A 767 34.37 -16.02 -4.72
CA ASP A 767 34.14 -15.29 -5.95
C ASP A 767 33.42 -13.96 -5.72
N LEU A 768 32.35 -13.98 -4.91
CA LEU A 768 31.48 -12.83 -4.68
C LEU A 768 32.11 -11.77 -3.78
N PHE A 769 32.78 -12.16 -2.69
CA PHE A 769 33.20 -11.22 -1.64
C PHE A 769 34.72 -10.99 -1.56
N SER A 770 35.51 -11.76 -2.34
CA SER A 770 36.97 -11.67 -2.37
C SER A 770 37.48 -11.41 -3.79
N ASN A 771 37.30 -12.35 -4.73
CA ASN A 771 37.89 -12.28 -6.08
C ASN A 771 37.31 -11.14 -6.92
N SER A 772 35.98 -10.97 -6.93
CA SER A 772 35.33 -9.87 -7.66
C SER A 772 35.81 -8.50 -7.14
N ILE A 773 35.98 -8.37 -5.82
CA ILE A 773 36.46 -7.15 -5.17
C ILE A 773 37.94 -6.91 -5.48
N LYS A 774 38.78 -7.95 -5.44
CA LYS A 774 40.20 -7.86 -5.86
C LYS A 774 40.32 -7.42 -7.31
N GLN A 775 39.48 -7.96 -8.21
CA GLN A 775 39.44 -7.52 -9.61
C GLN A 775 39.01 -6.05 -9.72
N LEU A 776 37.97 -5.63 -8.98
CA LEU A 776 37.51 -4.24 -8.98
C LEU A 776 38.60 -3.28 -8.48
N CYS A 777 39.30 -3.62 -7.41
CA CYS A 777 40.42 -2.83 -6.88
C CYS A 777 41.65 -2.83 -7.80
N PHE A 778 41.86 -3.89 -8.59
CA PHE A 778 42.90 -3.92 -9.63
C PHE A 778 42.55 -2.95 -10.77
N ASN A 779 41.29 -2.92 -11.18
CA ASN A 779 40.77 -2.02 -12.20
C ASN A 779 40.76 -0.55 -11.76
N PHE A 780 40.42 -0.28 -10.49
CA PHE A 780 40.34 1.06 -9.90
C PHE A 780 41.12 1.12 -8.58
N PRO A 781 42.46 1.35 -8.64
CA PRO A 781 43.29 1.43 -7.44
C PRO A 781 42.85 2.54 -6.48
N ALA A 782 43.10 2.38 -5.18
CA ALA A 782 42.63 3.30 -4.13
C ALA A 782 43.06 4.78 -4.32
N GLY A 783 44.19 5.03 -4.99
CA GLY A 783 44.70 6.38 -5.29
C GLY A 783 44.35 6.91 -6.68
N MET A 784 43.50 6.22 -7.44
CA MET A 784 43.13 6.63 -8.80
C MET A 784 42.36 7.94 -8.78
N THR A 785 42.67 8.83 -9.73
CA THR A 785 41.94 10.09 -9.95
C THR A 785 41.14 10.04 -11.23
N THR A 786 40.04 10.78 -11.28
CA THR A 786 39.26 11.03 -12.50
C THR A 786 40.04 11.93 -13.46
N THR A 787 39.54 12.08 -14.69
CA THR A 787 40.10 13.02 -15.68
C THR A 787 40.07 14.48 -15.20
N ALA A 788 39.16 14.82 -14.30
CA ALA A 788 39.08 16.13 -13.65
C ALA A 788 40.02 16.30 -12.45
N GLY A 789 40.84 15.28 -12.12
CA GLY A 789 41.79 15.32 -11.01
C GLY A 789 41.22 15.00 -9.62
N ALA A 790 39.90 14.73 -9.50
CA ALA A 790 39.27 14.33 -8.25
C ALA A 790 39.52 12.85 -7.93
N PRO A 791 39.54 12.42 -6.64
CA PRO A 791 39.64 11.00 -6.29
C PRO A 791 38.49 10.17 -6.89
N PHE A 792 38.80 9.03 -7.50
CA PHE A 792 37.80 8.13 -8.09
C PHE A 792 36.84 7.57 -7.03
N TRP A 793 37.39 7.16 -5.87
CA TRP A 793 36.63 6.66 -4.73
C TRP A 793 36.18 7.81 -3.82
N SER A 794 35.15 8.52 -4.27
CA SER A 794 34.54 9.65 -3.54
C SER A 794 33.02 9.68 -3.73
N GLY A 795 32.31 10.39 -2.85
CA GLY A 795 30.84 10.49 -2.87
C GLY A 795 30.17 9.12 -2.84
N THR A 796 29.37 8.83 -3.87
CA THR A 796 28.63 7.57 -4.03
C THR A 796 29.50 6.35 -4.36
N LYS A 797 30.81 6.53 -4.59
CA LYS A 797 31.75 5.43 -4.89
C LYS A 797 32.61 5.11 -3.67
N ARG A 798 32.20 4.09 -2.91
CA ARG A 798 32.90 3.61 -1.71
C ARG A 798 34.00 2.62 -2.10
N SER A 799 35.23 2.86 -1.64
CA SER A 799 36.35 1.94 -1.87
C SER A 799 36.13 0.62 -1.14
N PRO A 800 36.07 -0.52 -1.84
CA PRO A 800 35.77 -1.80 -1.21
C PRO A 800 37.01 -2.52 -0.67
N THR A 801 36.79 -3.39 0.32
CA THR A 801 37.82 -4.26 0.89
C THR A 801 37.47 -5.74 0.67
N PRO A 802 38.35 -6.55 0.07
CA PRO A 802 38.12 -7.99 -0.08
C PRO A 802 38.00 -8.68 1.29
N ILE A 803 37.01 -9.57 1.44
CA ILE A 803 36.81 -10.33 2.69
C ILE A 803 37.61 -11.63 2.62
N THR A 804 38.31 -11.96 3.70
CA THR A 804 38.91 -13.28 3.89
C THR A 804 37.93 -14.15 4.67
N PHE A 805 37.63 -15.35 4.17
CA PHE A 805 36.72 -16.27 4.84
C PHE A 805 37.27 -16.68 6.22
N ASP A 806 36.38 -16.70 7.19
CA ASP A 806 36.63 -17.15 8.56
C ASP A 806 35.43 -17.98 9.00
N VAL A 807 35.71 -19.21 9.45
CA VAL A 807 34.69 -20.17 9.91
C VAL A 807 34.11 -19.80 11.28
N ALA A 808 34.83 -19.01 12.08
CA ALA A 808 34.36 -18.53 13.38
C ALA A 808 33.36 -17.37 13.25
N ASP A 809 33.33 -16.70 12.10
CA ASP A 809 32.37 -15.63 11.82
C ASP A 809 31.01 -16.24 11.45
N ASN A 810 30.01 -15.98 12.28
CA ASN A 810 28.65 -16.49 12.08
C ASN A 810 28.10 -16.08 10.70
N LEU A 811 28.31 -14.83 10.27
CA LEU A 811 27.77 -14.34 9.00
C LEU A 811 28.36 -15.10 7.80
N HIS A 812 29.65 -15.42 7.87
CA HIS A 812 30.32 -16.20 6.83
C HIS A 812 29.73 -17.60 6.74
N LEU A 813 29.57 -18.26 7.90
CA LEU A 813 29.04 -19.62 7.97
C LEU A 813 27.56 -19.68 7.56
N ASP A 814 26.76 -18.69 7.96
CA ASP A 814 25.32 -18.61 7.63
C ASP A 814 25.11 -18.48 6.11
N PHE A 815 25.94 -17.71 5.41
CA PHE A 815 25.94 -17.66 3.94
C PHE A 815 26.23 -19.05 3.33
N ILE A 816 27.24 -19.77 3.83
CA ILE A 816 27.59 -21.10 3.33
C ILE A 816 26.43 -22.08 3.55
N MET A 817 25.82 -22.05 4.74
CA MET A 817 24.69 -22.91 5.08
C MET A 817 23.49 -22.67 4.17
N ALA A 818 23.10 -21.40 3.98
CA ALA A 818 21.99 -21.06 3.11
C ALA A 818 22.28 -21.42 1.65
N ALA A 819 23.43 -21.00 1.11
CA ALA A 819 23.80 -21.25 -0.28
C ALA A 819 23.89 -22.76 -0.60
N ALA A 820 24.50 -23.57 0.27
CA ALA A 820 24.64 -25.00 0.04
C ALA A 820 23.29 -25.74 0.09
N ASN A 821 22.39 -25.36 1.00
CA ASN A 821 21.06 -25.95 1.07
C ASN A 821 20.20 -25.58 -0.14
N LEU A 822 20.24 -24.33 -0.59
CA LEU A 822 19.56 -23.89 -1.81
C LEU A 822 20.08 -24.64 -3.05
N GLN A 823 21.41 -24.78 -3.15
CA GLN A 823 22.04 -25.57 -4.22
C GLN A 823 21.62 -27.04 -4.15
N ALA A 824 21.52 -27.63 -2.96
CA ALA A 824 21.04 -29.00 -2.81
C ALA A 824 19.59 -29.12 -3.33
N THR A 825 18.70 -28.20 -2.95
CA THR A 825 17.30 -28.16 -3.41
C THR A 825 17.20 -28.07 -4.92
N VAL A 826 17.95 -27.16 -5.58
CA VAL A 826 17.94 -27.00 -7.05
C VAL A 826 18.26 -28.31 -7.78
N TYR A 827 19.14 -29.13 -7.21
CA TYR A 827 19.58 -30.40 -7.81
C TYR A 827 18.87 -31.63 -7.24
N GLY A 828 17.85 -31.46 -6.40
CA GLY A 828 17.08 -32.56 -5.80
C GLY A 828 17.86 -33.39 -4.78
N LEU A 829 18.89 -32.80 -4.16
CA LEU A 829 19.68 -33.42 -3.09
C LEU A 829 19.11 -33.06 -1.71
N LYS A 830 19.33 -33.93 -0.72
CA LYS A 830 18.94 -33.67 0.67
C LYS A 830 19.91 -32.67 1.32
N GLY A 831 19.37 -31.59 1.87
CA GLY A 831 20.12 -30.58 2.63
C GLY A 831 20.55 -31.05 4.02
N CYS A 832 21.29 -30.19 4.73
CA CYS A 832 21.76 -30.38 6.10
C CYS A 832 21.56 -29.11 6.93
N GLN A 833 21.21 -29.26 8.21
CA GLN A 833 21.08 -28.14 9.15
C GLN A 833 22.14 -28.17 10.27
N ASP A 834 22.94 -29.23 10.35
CA ASP A 834 23.93 -29.40 11.42
C ASP A 834 25.17 -28.53 11.16
N ARG A 835 25.30 -27.47 11.95
CA ARG A 835 26.38 -26.50 11.87
C ARG A 835 27.77 -27.14 12.04
N ALA A 836 27.90 -28.20 12.83
CA ALA A 836 29.19 -28.87 13.02
C ALA A 836 29.69 -29.54 11.74
N ILE A 837 28.77 -30.12 10.95
CA ILE A 837 29.09 -30.72 9.64
C ILE A 837 29.62 -29.65 8.67
N PHE A 838 29.00 -28.46 8.65
CA PHE A 838 29.48 -27.37 7.81
C PHE A 838 30.89 -26.90 8.19
N ILE A 839 31.17 -26.76 9.49
CA ILE A 839 32.49 -26.34 9.99
C ILE A 839 33.58 -27.31 9.52
N ASP A 840 33.33 -28.62 9.62
CA ASP A 840 34.29 -29.64 9.18
C ASP A 840 34.47 -29.64 7.66
N LEU A 841 33.37 -29.61 6.90
CA LEU A 841 33.41 -29.67 5.44
C LEU A 841 34.05 -28.43 4.81
N VAL A 842 33.71 -27.23 5.30
CA VAL A 842 34.17 -25.98 4.69
C VAL A 842 35.67 -25.78 4.83
N GLN A 843 36.27 -26.26 5.93
CA GLN A 843 37.71 -26.19 6.17
C GLN A 843 38.52 -27.09 5.22
N ARG A 844 37.90 -28.13 4.65
CA ARG A 844 38.55 -29.07 3.72
C ARG A 844 38.54 -28.56 2.28
N VAL A 845 37.83 -27.47 2.00
CA VAL A 845 37.70 -26.93 0.63
C VAL A 845 38.98 -26.23 0.21
N ALA A 846 39.62 -26.74 -0.85
CA ALA A 846 40.73 -26.06 -1.50
C ALA A 846 40.23 -24.89 -2.35
N VAL A 847 40.66 -23.68 -2.00
CA VAL A 847 40.29 -22.44 -2.71
C VAL A 847 41.40 -22.06 -3.68
N PRO A 848 41.12 -21.94 -5.00
CA PRO A 848 42.11 -21.52 -5.98
C PRO A 848 42.63 -20.10 -5.72
N PRO A 849 43.92 -19.81 -5.94
CA PRO A 849 44.46 -18.46 -5.78
C PRO A 849 43.91 -17.52 -6.87
N PHE A 850 43.55 -16.30 -6.48
CA PHE A 850 43.10 -15.27 -7.41
C PHE A 850 44.26 -14.69 -8.23
N GLN A 851 44.04 -14.51 -9.53
CA GLN A 851 44.94 -13.77 -10.42
C GLN A 851 44.13 -12.71 -11.17
N PRO A 852 44.50 -11.42 -11.07
CA PRO A 852 43.78 -10.35 -11.77
C PRO A 852 43.93 -10.51 -13.28
N LYS A 853 42.82 -10.31 -14.00
CA LYS A 853 42.80 -10.33 -15.47
C LYS A 853 43.01 -8.92 -16.02
N GLU A 854 43.96 -8.76 -16.93
CA GLU A 854 44.16 -7.52 -17.68
C GLU A 854 43.09 -7.36 -18.77
N GLY A 855 42.69 -6.12 -19.07
CA GLY A 855 41.74 -5.82 -20.15
C GLY A 855 40.25 -6.01 -19.81
N VAL A 856 39.91 -6.41 -18.58
CA VAL A 856 38.51 -6.43 -18.11
C VAL A 856 37.97 -5.00 -18.06
N LYS A 857 36.95 -4.68 -18.85
CA LYS A 857 36.28 -3.37 -18.82
C LYS A 857 35.11 -3.40 -17.84
N ILE A 858 35.18 -2.55 -16.81
CA ILE A 858 34.09 -2.33 -15.86
C ILE A 858 33.51 -0.94 -16.16
N ALA A 859 32.22 -0.88 -16.49
CA ALA A 859 31.54 0.39 -16.73
C ALA A 859 31.36 1.15 -15.41
N VAL A 860 31.68 2.44 -15.42
CA VAL A 860 31.55 3.32 -14.25
C VAL A 860 30.16 3.97 -14.21
N THR A 861 29.54 4.14 -15.38
CA THR A 861 28.18 4.69 -15.53
C THR A 861 27.31 3.81 -16.41
N ASP A 862 26.00 3.90 -16.22
CA ASP A 862 25.04 3.15 -17.05
C ASP A 862 25.08 3.59 -18.53
N ASN A 863 25.41 4.86 -18.80
CA ASN A 863 25.65 5.34 -20.15
C ASN A 863 26.87 4.70 -20.78
N GLU A 864 27.97 4.50 -20.03
CA GLU A 864 29.12 3.72 -20.51
C GLU A 864 28.75 2.25 -20.73
N LEU A 865 27.96 1.66 -19.83
CA LEU A 865 27.49 0.28 -19.97
C LEU A 865 26.67 0.11 -21.26
N ARG A 866 25.71 1.01 -21.52
CA ARG A 866 24.89 1.05 -22.74
C ARG A 866 25.75 1.33 -23.99
N SER A 867 26.71 2.24 -23.90
CA SER A 867 27.62 2.57 -25.00
C SER A 867 28.56 1.42 -25.33
N GLN A 868 29.06 0.68 -24.33
CA GLN A 868 29.84 -0.54 -24.54
C GLN A 868 28.99 -1.66 -25.15
N ALA A 869 27.73 -1.80 -24.73
CA ALA A 869 26.80 -2.75 -25.33
C ALA A 869 26.46 -2.39 -26.80
N ASN A 870 26.29 -1.09 -27.11
CA ASN A 870 26.02 -0.60 -28.46
C ASN A 870 27.27 -0.62 -29.35
N GLN A 871 28.46 -0.30 -28.84
CA GLN A 871 29.71 -0.41 -29.59
C GLN A 871 30.00 -1.88 -29.97
N ARG A 872 29.66 -2.84 -29.09
CA ARG A 872 29.69 -4.28 -29.40
C ARG A 872 28.68 -4.72 -30.47
N LYS A 873 27.60 -3.97 -30.72
CA LYS A 873 26.66 -4.24 -31.84
C LYS A 873 27.17 -3.77 -33.21
N TYR A 874 28.09 -2.80 -33.26
CA TYR A 874 28.53 -2.17 -34.51
C TYR A 874 30.03 -2.37 -34.84
N GLN A 875 30.84 -2.94 -33.94
CA GLN A 875 32.23 -3.31 -34.22
C GLN A 875 32.39 -4.81 -34.45
N THR A 876 32.40 -5.23 -35.72
CA THR A 876 33.08 -6.46 -36.16
C THR A 876 34.58 -6.25 -36.01
N SER A 877 35.14 -6.59 -34.85
CA SER A 877 36.59 -6.64 -34.64
C SER A 877 36.98 -8.04 -34.13
N SER A 878 38.26 -8.38 -34.24
CA SER A 878 38.86 -9.70 -34.01
C SER A 878 38.42 -10.46 -32.75
N GLY A 879 37.94 -9.77 -31.70
CA GLY A 879 37.43 -10.41 -30.48
C GLY A 879 36.06 -11.10 -30.60
N ASP A 880 35.26 -10.78 -31.62
CA ASP A 880 33.97 -11.44 -31.86
C ASP A 880 34.14 -12.84 -32.50
N ASN A 881 35.25 -13.04 -33.23
CA ASN A 881 35.65 -14.36 -33.72
C ASN A 881 36.04 -15.29 -32.57
N ASP A 882 36.77 -14.81 -31.56
CA ASP A 882 37.15 -15.59 -30.38
C ASP A 882 35.91 -15.96 -29.53
N ALA A 883 34.95 -15.02 -29.38
CA ALA A 883 33.70 -15.28 -28.68
C ALA A 883 32.79 -16.25 -29.44
N ALA A 884 32.72 -16.14 -30.78
CA ALA A 884 32.00 -17.07 -31.63
C ALA A 884 32.61 -18.47 -31.57
N GLU A 885 33.94 -18.59 -31.66
CA GLU A 885 34.67 -19.86 -31.52
C GLU A 885 34.47 -20.46 -30.12
N ALA A 886 34.54 -19.66 -29.06
CA ALA A 886 34.25 -20.10 -27.71
C ALA A 886 32.80 -20.63 -27.56
N CYS A 887 31.82 -19.97 -28.17
CA CYS A 887 30.45 -20.46 -28.20
C CYS A 887 30.33 -21.81 -28.91
N GLU A 888 30.95 -21.97 -30.08
CA GLU A 888 30.90 -23.23 -30.83
C GLU A 888 31.61 -24.37 -30.07
N ARG A 889 32.72 -24.06 -29.37
CA ARG A 889 33.37 -25.02 -28.47
C ARG A 889 32.44 -25.44 -27.33
N LEU A 890 31.81 -24.49 -26.65
CA LEU A 890 30.87 -24.77 -25.56
C LEU A 890 29.66 -25.59 -26.03
N LEU A 891 29.10 -25.27 -27.20
CA LEU A 891 27.99 -26.03 -27.77
C LEU A 891 28.34 -27.49 -28.05
N ARG A 892 29.61 -27.79 -28.36
CA ARG A 892 30.12 -29.16 -28.53
C ARG A 892 30.40 -29.86 -27.21
N GLU A 893 30.84 -29.13 -26.19
CA GLU A 893 31.12 -29.66 -24.84
C GLU A 893 29.84 -29.96 -24.05
N LEU A 894 28.79 -29.16 -24.26
CA LEU A 894 27.53 -29.30 -23.55
C LEU A 894 26.86 -30.66 -23.83
N PRO A 895 26.31 -31.32 -22.79
CA PRO A 895 25.59 -32.57 -22.97
C PRO A 895 24.35 -32.35 -23.82
N THR A 896 24.07 -33.28 -24.73
CA THR A 896 22.89 -33.19 -25.58
C THR A 896 21.61 -33.40 -24.75
N PRO A 897 20.48 -32.75 -25.08
CA PRO A 897 19.22 -32.96 -24.38
C PRO A 897 18.81 -34.43 -24.28
N ALA A 898 19.12 -35.24 -25.29
CA ALA A 898 18.87 -36.68 -25.30
C ALA A 898 19.69 -37.44 -24.25
N SER A 899 20.94 -37.02 -23.98
CA SER A 899 21.80 -37.65 -22.97
C SER A 899 21.33 -37.43 -21.53
N LEU A 900 20.48 -36.42 -21.31
CA LEU A 900 19.92 -36.05 -20.01
C LEU A 900 18.38 -36.14 -20.02
N ALA A 901 17.83 -37.09 -20.77
CA ALA A 901 16.39 -37.30 -20.83
C ALA A 901 15.81 -37.54 -19.41
N GLY A 902 14.75 -36.82 -19.08
CA GLY A 902 14.11 -36.87 -17.75
C GLY A 902 14.83 -36.08 -16.65
N TYR A 903 16.06 -35.62 -16.85
CA TYR A 903 16.76 -34.79 -15.87
C TYR A 903 16.22 -33.36 -15.89
N ARG A 904 15.83 -32.83 -14.73
CA ARG A 904 15.38 -31.44 -14.55
C ARG A 904 15.96 -30.89 -13.26
N LEU A 905 16.25 -29.61 -13.27
CA LEU A 905 16.54 -28.86 -12.05
C LEU A 905 15.24 -28.32 -11.46
N VAL A 906 15.25 -27.98 -10.19
CA VAL A 906 14.14 -27.34 -9.48
C VAL A 906 14.43 -25.86 -9.39
N PRO A 907 13.80 -24.99 -10.20
CA PRO A 907 13.89 -23.55 -10.01
C PRO A 907 13.24 -23.18 -8.68
N ILE A 908 13.91 -22.32 -7.91
CA ILE A 908 13.42 -21.83 -6.62
C ILE A 908 12.84 -20.44 -6.83
N GLU A 909 11.56 -20.28 -6.56
CA GLU A 909 10.96 -18.95 -6.43
C GLU A 909 11.13 -18.44 -5.01
N PHE A 910 11.39 -17.13 -4.87
CA PHE A 910 11.52 -16.55 -3.55
C PHE A 910 10.19 -16.66 -2.81
N GLU A 911 10.25 -17.26 -1.63
CA GLU A 911 9.13 -17.45 -0.73
C GLU A 911 9.53 -16.81 0.60
N LYS A 912 8.80 -15.74 0.92
CA LYS A 912 9.07 -14.77 1.98
C LYS A 912 8.58 -15.25 3.35
N ASP A 913 7.54 -16.09 3.35
CA ASP A 913 6.79 -16.44 4.57
C ASP A 913 7.18 -17.81 5.15
N ASP A 914 8.12 -18.52 4.52
CA ASP A 914 8.66 -19.80 5.02
C ASP A 914 10.04 -19.60 5.68
N GLU A 915 10.14 -20.02 6.94
CA GLU A 915 11.32 -19.90 7.81
C GLU A 915 12.34 -21.02 7.59
N HIS A 916 11.99 -22.07 6.84
CA HIS A 916 12.79 -23.29 6.74
C HIS A 916 13.45 -23.48 5.36
N ASN A 917 13.21 -22.56 4.43
CA ASN A 917 13.66 -22.67 3.04
C ASN A 917 15.03 -22.00 2.77
N TYR A 918 15.60 -21.27 3.73
CA TYR A 918 16.86 -20.50 3.62
C TYR A 918 16.85 -19.33 2.64
N HIS A 919 15.68 -18.92 2.13
CA HIS A 919 15.58 -17.85 1.13
C HIS A 919 15.98 -16.50 1.75
N ALA A 920 15.34 -16.12 2.86
CA ALA A 920 15.63 -14.86 3.55
C ALA A 920 17.03 -14.85 4.19
N GLU A 921 17.47 -16.00 4.72
CA GLU A 921 18.81 -16.22 5.27
C GLU A 921 19.89 -15.92 4.23
N PHE A 922 19.75 -16.47 3.02
CA PHE A 922 20.71 -16.23 1.94
C PHE A 922 20.79 -14.74 1.59
N ILE A 923 19.64 -14.08 1.41
CA ILE A 923 19.60 -12.67 1.00
C ILE A 923 20.19 -11.77 2.08
N ALA A 924 19.81 -11.97 3.35
CA ALA A 924 20.34 -11.20 4.47
C ALA A 924 21.85 -11.41 4.63
N ALA A 925 22.33 -12.65 4.53
CA ALA A 925 23.75 -12.96 4.65
C ALA A 925 24.56 -12.38 3.48
N ALA A 926 24.10 -12.58 2.25
CA ALA A 926 24.76 -12.07 1.05
C ALA A 926 24.80 -10.53 1.00
N SER A 927 23.69 -9.87 1.36
CA SER A 927 23.61 -8.41 1.47
C SER A 927 24.57 -7.89 2.53
N SER A 928 24.59 -8.49 3.73
CA SER A 928 25.47 -8.06 4.81
C SER A 928 26.96 -8.27 4.50
N LEU A 929 27.32 -9.38 3.85
CA LEU A 929 28.70 -9.63 3.39
C LEU A 929 29.15 -8.60 2.37
N ARG A 930 28.29 -8.30 1.40
CA ARG A 930 28.55 -7.20 0.45
C ARG A 930 28.60 -5.86 1.17
N GLY A 931 27.74 -5.62 2.16
CA GLY A 931 27.77 -4.43 2.99
C GLY A 931 29.14 -4.25 3.67
N ARG A 932 29.68 -5.32 4.28
CA ARG A 932 31.03 -5.34 4.85
C ARG A 932 32.13 -5.01 3.83
N ASN A 933 32.02 -5.46 2.58
CA ASN A 933 32.99 -5.07 1.54
C ASN A 933 33.07 -3.55 1.39
N TYR A 934 31.94 -2.83 1.46
CA TYR A 934 31.87 -1.38 1.20
C TYR A 934 31.74 -0.53 2.48
N GLY A 935 31.72 -1.14 3.67
CA GLY A 935 31.50 -0.47 4.96
C GLY A 935 30.06 0.01 5.18
N ILE A 936 29.08 -0.64 4.55
CA ILE A 936 27.64 -0.38 4.69
C ILE A 936 27.10 -1.23 5.86
N PRO A 937 26.14 -0.71 6.65
CA PRO A 937 25.51 -1.47 7.73
C PRO A 937 24.98 -2.85 7.29
N SER A 938 25.00 -3.80 8.22
CA SER A 938 24.46 -5.14 7.97
C SER A 938 22.93 -5.14 7.93
N THR A 939 22.39 -6.16 7.29
CA THR A 939 20.98 -6.30 6.98
C THR A 939 20.39 -7.49 7.72
N ASP A 940 19.18 -7.36 8.24
CA ASP A 940 18.48 -8.47 8.90
C ASP A 940 17.50 -9.23 7.97
N LYS A 941 16.94 -10.34 8.48
CA LYS A 941 16.00 -11.18 7.72
C LYS A 941 14.67 -10.48 7.44
N LEU A 942 14.23 -9.53 8.28
CA LEU A 942 13.01 -8.77 8.05
C LEU A 942 13.20 -7.83 6.85
N GLN A 943 14.32 -7.11 6.78
CA GLN A 943 14.66 -6.29 5.62
C GLN A 943 14.79 -7.13 4.33
N ALA A 944 15.39 -8.33 4.43
CA ALA A 944 15.47 -9.26 3.31
C ALA A 944 14.09 -9.72 2.81
N ARG A 945 13.16 -10.04 3.73
CA ARG A 945 11.78 -10.40 3.39
C ARG A 945 11.01 -9.23 2.79
N LEU A 946 11.18 -8.03 3.35
CA LEU A 946 10.54 -6.81 2.87
C LEU A 946 10.87 -6.55 1.40
N LEU A 947 12.16 -6.51 1.06
CA LEU A 947 12.60 -6.21 -0.31
C LEU A 947 12.47 -7.42 -1.25
N GLY A 948 12.95 -8.60 -0.83
CA GLY A 948 12.94 -9.81 -1.65
C GLY A 948 11.53 -10.31 -1.94
N GLY A 949 10.62 -10.18 -0.96
CA GLY A 949 9.23 -10.60 -1.06
C GLY A 949 8.29 -9.53 -1.58
N ARG A 950 8.81 -8.31 -1.86
CA ARG A 950 8.02 -7.12 -2.22
C ARG A 950 6.84 -6.92 -1.27
N VAL A 951 7.11 -7.05 0.02
CA VAL A 951 6.05 -7.00 1.04
C VAL A 951 5.57 -5.57 1.19
N VAL A 952 4.26 -5.37 1.08
CA VAL A 952 3.64 -4.08 1.40
C VAL A 952 3.47 -3.97 2.92
N PRO A 953 4.06 -2.95 3.58
CA PRO A 953 3.78 -2.65 4.99
C PRO A 953 2.28 -2.51 5.22
N SER A 954 1.80 -2.97 6.36
CA SER A 954 0.36 -3.04 6.59
C SER A 954 -0.01 -3.02 8.06
N ILE A 955 -1.12 -2.33 8.33
CA ILE A 955 -1.81 -2.31 9.62
C ILE A 955 -3.32 -2.44 9.36
N VAL A 956 -4.03 -3.14 10.25
CA VAL A 956 -5.47 -3.41 10.07
C VAL A 956 -6.33 -2.14 10.15
N THR A 957 -5.87 -1.12 10.88
CA THR A 957 -6.59 0.16 11.06
C THR A 957 -6.80 0.89 9.73
N SER A 958 -5.76 1.08 8.93
CA SER A 958 -5.88 1.68 7.59
C SER A 958 -6.69 0.80 6.65
N THR A 959 -6.57 -0.53 6.79
CA THR A 959 -7.34 -1.50 6.00
C THR A 959 -8.85 -1.36 6.27
N ALA A 960 -9.25 -1.19 7.54
CA ALA A 960 -10.64 -0.98 7.93
C ALA A 960 -11.21 0.35 7.40
N VAL A 961 -10.40 1.43 7.44
CA VAL A 961 -10.78 2.73 6.86
C VAL A 961 -11.00 2.63 5.35
N VAL A 962 -10.08 1.98 4.61
CA VAL A 962 -10.27 1.76 3.16
C VAL A 962 -11.52 0.93 2.89
N GLY A 963 -11.70 -0.21 3.58
CA GLY A 963 -12.88 -1.08 3.39
C GLY A 963 -14.21 -0.36 3.62
N GLY A 964 -14.30 0.42 4.69
CA GLY A 964 -15.47 1.25 4.98
C GLY A 964 -15.72 2.32 3.92
N LEU A 965 -14.67 3.05 3.49
CA LEU A 965 -14.80 4.07 2.44
C LEU A 965 -15.22 3.47 1.08
N MET A 966 -14.70 2.29 0.70
CA MET A 966 -15.13 1.59 -0.51
C MET A 966 -16.63 1.23 -0.44
N CYS A 967 -17.10 0.78 0.71
CA CYS A 967 -18.50 0.41 0.92
C CYS A 967 -19.44 1.61 1.00
N LEU A 968 -18.95 2.81 1.36
CA LEU A 968 -19.73 4.04 1.26
C LEU A 968 -19.99 4.42 -0.21
N GLU A 969 -19.02 4.24 -1.10
CA GLU A 969 -19.21 4.46 -2.54
C GLU A 969 -20.22 3.48 -3.16
N LEU A 970 -20.34 2.27 -2.60
CA LEU A 970 -21.37 1.31 -3.02
C LEU A 970 -22.80 1.83 -2.83
N TYR A 971 -23.10 2.50 -1.71
CA TYR A 971 -24.42 3.13 -1.51
C TYR A 971 -24.76 4.07 -2.66
N LYS A 972 -23.78 4.84 -3.13
CA LYS A 972 -23.94 5.83 -4.19
C LYS A 972 -24.11 5.17 -5.56
N LEU A 973 -23.32 4.13 -5.85
CA LEU A 973 -23.40 3.37 -7.11
C LEU A 973 -24.79 2.74 -7.30
N ILE A 974 -25.34 2.12 -6.25
CA ILE A 974 -26.64 1.42 -6.33
C ILE A 974 -27.81 2.40 -6.55
N GLN A 975 -27.67 3.62 -6.04
CA GLN A 975 -28.63 4.70 -6.22
C GLN A 975 -28.45 5.45 -7.55
N GLY A 976 -27.39 5.17 -8.31
CA GLY A 976 -27.11 5.87 -9.56
C GLY A 976 -26.80 7.35 -9.35
N LYS A 977 -26.06 7.70 -8.28
CA LYS A 977 -25.69 9.09 -8.00
C LYS A 977 -24.84 9.68 -9.13
N PRO A 978 -24.90 11.00 -9.36
CA PRO A 978 -24.02 11.67 -10.31
C PRO A 978 -22.57 11.68 -9.79
N PHE A 979 -21.58 11.76 -10.71
CA PHE A 979 -20.14 11.80 -10.36
C PHE A 979 -19.77 12.89 -9.35
N THR A 980 -20.53 13.98 -9.27
CA THR A 980 -20.33 15.06 -8.31
C THR A 980 -20.58 14.65 -6.84
N GLN A 981 -21.29 13.54 -6.61
CA GLN A 981 -21.53 12.98 -5.27
C GLN A 981 -20.57 11.84 -4.92
N HIS A 982 -19.84 11.32 -5.90
CA HIS A 982 -18.78 10.34 -5.69
C HIS A 982 -17.51 11.02 -5.18
N LYS A 983 -16.72 10.31 -4.38
CA LYS A 983 -15.48 10.84 -3.80
C LYS A 983 -14.34 9.84 -3.99
N HIS A 984 -13.24 10.29 -4.58
CA HIS A 984 -11.94 9.68 -4.33
C HIS A 984 -11.49 10.10 -2.93
N ALA A 985 -10.94 9.17 -2.17
CA ALA A 985 -10.45 9.42 -0.82
C ALA A 985 -8.97 9.04 -0.74
N TYR A 986 -8.20 9.88 -0.06
CA TYR A 986 -6.79 9.67 0.25
C TYR A 986 -6.58 10.03 1.70
N PHE A 987 -5.85 9.19 2.44
CA PHE A 987 -5.53 9.51 3.82
C PHE A 987 -4.18 8.94 4.21
N ASN A 988 -3.63 9.52 5.28
CA ASN A 988 -2.57 8.94 6.07
C ASN A 988 -3.07 8.95 7.51
N LEU A 989 -2.88 7.87 8.26
CA LEU A 989 -3.22 7.86 9.69
C LEU A 989 -2.00 8.15 10.57
N ALA A 990 -0.77 8.17 10.03
CA ALA A 990 0.45 8.53 10.76
C ALA A 990 0.49 10.03 11.11
N VAL A 991 -0.01 10.84 10.20
CA VAL A 991 -0.36 12.24 10.45
C VAL A 991 -1.85 12.32 10.21
N PRO A 992 -2.65 13.09 10.96
CA PRO A 992 -4.11 13.07 10.82
C PRO A 992 -4.54 13.81 9.54
N LEU A 993 -4.28 13.20 8.37
CA LEU A 993 -4.45 13.76 7.04
C LEU A 993 -5.51 12.97 6.29
N PHE A 994 -6.56 13.67 5.87
CA PHE A 994 -7.62 13.17 5.03
C PHE A 994 -7.86 14.16 3.89
N ALA A 995 -8.00 13.64 2.68
CA ALA A 995 -8.28 14.41 1.49
C ALA A 995 -9.32 13.68 0.65
N PHE A 996 -10.36 14.41 0.26
CA PHE A 996 -11.39 13.89 -0.63
C PHE A 996 -11.41 14.73 -1.90
N ALA A 997 -11.42 14.06 -3.05
CA ALA A 997 -11.47 14.69 -4.35
C ALA A 997 -12.69 14.18 -5.12
N GLN A 998 -13.33 15.05 -5.89
CA GLN A 998 -14.33 14.61 -6.84
C GLN A 998 -13.64 13.81 -7.97
N PRO A 999 -14.20 12.69 -8.43
CA PRO A 999 -13.69 11.99 -9.62
C PRO A 999 -13.66 12.91 -10.85
N ILE A 1000 -12.66 12.72 -11.70
CA ILE A 1000 -12.57 13.44 -12.97
C ILE A 1000 -13.66 12.95 -13.91
N LYS A 1001 -14.36 13.87 -14.58
CA LYS A 1001 -15.40 13.54 -15.56
C LYS A 1001 -14.77 12.80 -16.75
N ALA A 1002 -15.50 11.83 -17.32
CA ALA A 1002 -15.12 11.20 -18.58
C ALA A 1002 -14.79 12.24 -19.65
N PHE A 1003 -13.62 12.12 -20.29
CA PHE A 1003 -13.18 13.03 -21.33
C PHE A 1003 -13.95 12.78 -22.62
N GLU A 1004 -14.53 13.85 -23.19
CA GLU A 1004 -15.31 13.80 -24.43
C GLU A 1004 -14.42 14.16 -25.63
N HIS A 1005 -14.36 13.25 -26.60
CA HIS A 1005 -13.74 13.41 -27.90
C HIS A 1005 -14.80 13.76 -28.94
N THR A 1006 -14.48 14.68 -29.87
CA THR A 1006 -15.38 15.06 -30.97
C THR A 1006 -14.75 14.71 -32.31
N VAL A 1007 -15.45 13.95 -33.14
CA VAL A 1007 -15.03 13.51 -34.48
C VAL A 1007 -16.04 13.96 -35.53
N ALA A 1008 -15.57 14.46 -36.68
CA ALA A 1008 -16.46 14.94 -37.75
C ALA A 1008 -17.03 13.76 -38.56
N ARG A 1009 -18.23 13.32 -38.18
CA ARG A 1009 -18.93 12.20 -38.84
C ARG A 1009 -19.63 12.61 -40.13
N ASN A 1010 -20.25 13.79 -40.16
CA ASN A 1010 -20.84 14.44 -41.33
C ASN A 1010 -20.97 15.96 -41.07
N GLN A 1011 -21.52 16.72 -42.03
CA GLN A 1011 -21.61 18.19 -41.93
C GLN A 1011 -22.55 18.73 -40.84
N PHE A 1012 -23.47 17.92 -40.30
CA PHE A 1012 -24.56 18.38 -39.43
C PHE A 1012 -24.60 17.69 -38.05
N ASP A 1013 -23.88 16.58 -37.87
CA ASP A 1013 -23.93 15.74 -36.67
C ASP A 1013 -22.54 15.14 -36.37
N PRO A 1014 -21.71 15.76 -35.51
CA PRO A 1014 -20.43 15.20 -35.11
C PRO A 1014 -20.61 14.05 -34.11
N LEU A 1015 -19.70 13.07 -34.15
CA LEU A 1015 -19.64 12.02 -33.14
C LEU A 1015 -18.95 12.58 -31.89
N VAL A 1016 -19.69 12.69 -30.79
CA VAL A 1016 -19.13 12.96 -29.46
C VAL A 1016 -19.09 11.65 -28.69
N TRP A 1017 -17.92 11.27 -28.18
CA TRP A 1017 -17.71 9.98 -27.51
C TRP A 1017 -16.70 10.06 -26.37
N THR A 1018 -16.73 9.09 -25.47
CA THR A 1018 -15.83 8.91 -24.33
C THR A 1018 -15.23 7.51 -24.36
N LEU A 1019 -14.18 7.24 -23.58
CA LEU A 1019 -13.57 5.90 -23.50
C LEU A 1019 -14.52 4.77 -23.03
N TRP A 1020 -15.73 5.11 -22.54
CA TRP A 1020 -16.79 4.15 -22.20
C TRP A 1020 -17.69 3.76 -23.38
N ASP A 1021 -17.67 4.58 -24.44
CA ASP A 1021 -18.43 4.36 -25.65
C ASP A 1021 -17.79 3.26 -26.50
N ARG A 1022 -18.64 2.59 -27.27
CA ARG A 1022 -18.24 1.56 -28.24
C ARG A 1022 -19.31 1.47 -29.31
N PHE A 1023 -18.92 1.08 -30.53
CA PHE A 1023 -19.88 0.77 -31.57
C PHE A 1023 -20.39 -0.65 -31.39
N GLU A 1024 -21.70 -0.84 -31.25
CA GLU A 1024 -22.30 -2.16 -31.17
C GLU A 1024 -22.88 -2.54 -32.53
N MET A 1025 -22.43 -3.65 -33.10
CA MET A 1025 -22.85 -4.12 -34.42
C MET A 1025 -23.20 -5.60 -34.42
N ASP A 1026 -24.30 -5.95 -35.07
CA ASP A 1026 -24.59 -7.35 -35.40
C ASP A 1026 -23.78 -7.74 -36.65
N CYS A 1027 -22.77 -8.57 -36.46
CA CYS A 1027 -21.83 -8.99 -37.49
C CYS A 1027 -21.93 -10.49 -37.80
N GLN A 1028 -23.03 -11.14 -37.41
CA GLN A 1028 -23.26 -12.54 -37.70
C GLN A 1028 -23.17 -12.79 -39.21
N ASN A 1029 -22.29 -13.70 -39.62
CA ASN A 1029 -22.04 -14.07 -41.01
C ASN A 1029 -21.54 -12.94 -41.93
N MET A 1030 -21.03 -11.82 -41.39
CA MET A 1030 -20.42 -10.77 -42.20
C MET A 1030 -19.00 -11.12 -42.64
N SER A 1031 -18.69 -10.89 -43.92
CA SER A 1031 -17.31 -10.83 -44.41
C SER A 1031 -16.64 -9.51 -43.99
N LEU A 1032 -15.31 -9.44 -44.04
CA LEU A 1032 -14.58 -8.19 -43.83
C LEU A 1032 -15.09 -7.07 -44.74
N GLU A 1033 -15.30 -7.37 -46.02
CA GLU A 1033 -15.83 -6.40 -46.98
C GLU A 1033 -17.21 -5.85 -46.57
N THR A 1034 -18.11 -6.74 -46.14
CA THR A 1034 -19.45 -6.34 -45.69
C THR A 1034 -19.39 -5.55 -44.40
N PHE A 1035 -18.50 -5.93 -43.47
CA PHE A 1035 -18.28 -5.23 -42.20
C PHE A 1035 -17.80 -3.80 -42.41
N LEU A 1036 -16.78 -3.59 -43.26
CA LEU A 1036 -16.24 -2.26 -43.56
C LEU A 1036 -17.31 -1.37 -44.23
N ALA A 1037 -18.05 -1.91 -45.20
CA ALA A 1037 -19.12 -1.18 -45.89
C ALA A 1037 -20.28 -0.83 -44.95
N GLU A 1038 -20.66 -1.75 -44.06
CA GLU A 1038 -21.74 -1.54 -43.11
C GLU A 1038 -21.35 -0.54 -42.01
N PHE A 1039 -20.11 -0.58 -41.53
CA PHE A 1039 -19.59 0.42 -40.62
C PHE A 1039 -19.58 1.81 -41.25
N GLN A 1040 -19.09 1.95 -42.50
CA GLN A 1040 -19.17 3.22 -43.24
C GLN A 1040 -20.62 3.70 -43.38
N ARG A 1041 -21.55 2.79 -43.71
CA ARG A 1041 -22.96 3.13 -43.91
C ARG A 1041 -23.64 3.58 -42.62
N GLN A 1042 -23.39 2.88 -41.51
CA GLN A 1042 -23.98 3.20 -40.22
C GLN A 1042 -23.30 4.41 -39.59
N GLN A 1043 -21.97 4.43 -39.54
CA GLN A 1043 -21.17 5.39 -38.79
C GLN A 1043 -20.64 6.55 -39.63
N GLY A 1044 -20.65 6.52 -40.96
CA GLY A 1044 -20.13 7.62 -41.78
C GLY A 1044 -18.61 7.85 -41.66
N LEU A 1045 -17.90 6.86 -41.11
CA LEU A 1045 -16.46 6.87 -40.86
C LEU A 1045 -15.81 5.70 -41.57
N GLU A 1046 -14.66 5.91 -42.22
CA GLU A 1046 -13.99 4.88 -43.01
C GLU A 1046 -12.91 4.22 -42.18
N ILE A 1047 -13.03 2.91 -41.93
CA ILE A 1047 -12.01 2.16 -41.20
C ILE A 1047 -10.75 2.06 -42.06
N THR A 1048 -9.63 2.63 -41.59
CA THR A 1048 -8.31 2.54 -42.21
C THR A 1048 -7.49 1.40 -41.64
N MET A 1049 -7.71 1.04 -40.37
CA MET A 1049 -7.07 -0.08 -39.69
C MET A 1049 -8.05 -0.84 -38.78
N LEU A 1050 -7.95 -2.18 -38.76
CA LEU A 1050 -8.73 -3.07 -37.91
C LEU A 1050 -7.80 -4.08 -37.27
N SER A 1051 -7.86 -4.19 -35.94
CA SER A 1051 -7.04 -5.11 -35.16
C SER A 1051 -7.87 -5.89 -34.14
N PHE A 1052 -7.36 -7.08 -33.81
CA PHE A 1052 -7.89 -7.92 -32.73
C PHE A 1052 -6.72 -8.30 -31.81
N GLY A 1053 -6.71 -7.76 -30.59
CA GLY A 1053 -5.56 -7.83 -29.70
C GLY A 1053 -4.31 -7.26 -30.38
N LYS A 1054 -3.22 -8.05 -30.41
CA LYS A 1054 -1.95 -7.65 -31.08
C LYS A 1054 -1.93 -7.91 -32.58
N SER A 1055 -3.01 -8.46 -33.15
CA SER A 1055 -3.04 -8.93 -34.53
C SER A 1055 -3.72 -7.93 -35.46
N LEU A 1056 -2.98 -7.44 -36.46
CA LEU A 1056 -3.50 -6.56 -37.50
C LEU A 1056 -4.29 -7.37 -38.55
N LEU A 1057 -5.61 -7.26 -38.51
CA LEU A 1057 -6.53 -7.99 -39.39
C LEU A 1057 -6.70 -7.29 -40.74
N TYR A 1058 -6.82 -5.96 -40.74
CA TYR A 1058 -6.91 -5.15 -41.95
C TYR A 1058 -6.19 -3.81 -41.76
N ALA A 1059 -5.57 -3.33 -42.83
CA ALA A 1059 -5.08 -1.96 -42.95
C ALA A 1059 -5.03 -1.57 -44.43
N GLU A 1060 -5.37 -0.33 -44.77
CA GLU A 1060 -5.39 0.16 -46.15
C GLU A 1060 -4.04 0.01 -46.87
N PHE A 1061 -2.92 0.14 -46.14
CA PHE A 1061 -1.57 0.03 -46.68
C PHE A 1061 -1.07 -1.42 -46.85
N LEU A 1062 -1.90 -2.42 -46.56
CA LEU A 1062 -1.53 -3.82 -46.81
C LEU A 1062 -1.35 -4.08 -48.32
N PRO A 1063 -0.41 -4.95 -48.73
CA PRO A 1063 -0.24 -5.31 -50.14
C PRO A 1063 -1.56 -5.80 -50.76
N ARG A 1064 -1.89 -5.33 -51.98
CA ARG A 1064 -3.16 -5.64 -52.67
C ARG A 1064 -3.54 -7.12 -52.66
N LYS A 1065 -2.56 -8.02 -52.83
CA LYS A 1065 -2.79 -9.47 -52.77
C LYS A 1065 -3.32 -9.92 -51.40
N LYS A 1066 -2.76 -9.42 -50.30
CA LYS A 1066 -3.23 -9.73 -48.94
C LYS A 1066 -4.63 -9.18 -48.69
N LEU A 1067 -4.96 -8.01 -49.22
CA LEU A 1067 -6.31 -7.44 -49.12
C LEU A 1067 -7.31 -8.33 -49.86
N GLN A 1068 -7.04 -8.69 -51.11
CA GLN A 1068 -7.88 -9.59 -51.91
C GLN A 1068 -8.13 -10.94 -51.22
N ASP A 1069 -7.10 -11.51 -50.59
CA ASP A 1069 -7.21 -12.78 -49.86
C ASP A 1069 -8.03 -12.66 -48.57
N ARG A 1070 -8.07 -11.48 -47.93
CA ARG A 1070 -8.72 -11.25 -46.62
C ARG A 1070 -10.15 -10.72 -46.71
N MET A 1071 -10.50 -9.94 -47.74
CA MET A 1071 -11.84 -9.34 -47.91
C MET A 1071 -13.02 -10.34 -47.83
N PRO A 1072 -12.95 -11.55 -48.44
CA PRO A 1072 -14.07 -12.48 -48.42
C PRO A 1072 -14.17 -13.30 -47.12
N LEU A 1073 -13.15 -13.26 -46.25
CA LEU A 1073 -13.15 -14.02 -45.00
C LEU A 1073 -14.18 -13.44 -44.03
N SER A 1074 -14.85 -14.32 -43.28
CA SER A 1074 -15.66 -13.88 -42.13
C SER A 1074 -14.78 -13.28 -41.05
N LEU A 1075 -15.36 -12.47 -40.15
CA LEU A 1075 -14.60 -11.91 -39.01
C LEU A 1075 -14.01 -13.01 -38.12
N ILE A 1076 -14.72 -14.13 -37.92
CA ILE A 1076 -14.21 -15.29 -37.17
C ILE A 1076 -13.05 -15.96 -37.92
N ASP A 1077 -13.17 -16.14 -39.23
CA ASP A 1077 -12.10 -16.72 -40.05
C ASP A 1077 -10.85 -15.83 -40.04
N LEU A 1078 -11.00 -14.51 -40.04
CA LEU A 1078 -9.87 -13.58 -39.90
C LEU A 1078 -9.15 -13.77 -38.55
N ILE A 1079 -9.89 -13.84 -37.45
CA ILE A 1079 -9.30 -14.02 -36.12
C ILE A 1079 -8.59 -15.36 -36.03
N THR A 1080 -9.21 -16.43 -36.52
CA THR A 1080 -8.67 -17.80 -36.42
C THR A 1080 -7.49 -18.04 -37.37
N THR A 1081 -7.53 -17.52 -38.60
CA THR A 1081 -6.48 -17.76 -39.61
C THR A 1081 -5.34 -16.76 -39.54
N ILE A 1082 -5.65 -15.47 -39.37
CA ILE A 1082 -4.66 -14.38 -39.36
C ILE A 1082 -4.18 -14.11 -37.93
N GLY A 1083 -5.14 -13.94 -37.02
CA GLY A 1083 -4.83 -13.73 -35.61
C GLY A 1083 -4.30 -14.98 -34.90
N LYS A 1084 -4.57 -16.17 -35.48
CA LYS A 1084 -4.25 -17.48 -34.89
C LYS A 1084 -4.83 -17.64 -33.48
N VAL A 1085 -5.98 -17.03 -33.23
CA VAL A 1085 -6.69 -17.10 -31.95
C VAL A 1085 -7.88 -18.03 -32.07
N THR A 1086 -8.05 -18.94 -31.11
CA THR A 1086 -9.23 -19.81 -31.00
C THR A 1086 -10.22 -19.17 -30.05
N LEU A 1087 -11.44 -18.93 -30.51
CA LEU A 1087 -12.49 -18.30 -29.71
C LEU A 1087 -13.34 -19.36 -29.00
N PRO A 1088 -13.60 -19.24 -27.68
CA PRO A 1088 -14.48 -20.16 -26.95
C PRO A 1088 -15.85 -20.25 -27.62
N PRO A 1089 -16.51 -21.43 -27.70
CA PRO A 1089 -17.83 -21.56 -28.33
C PRO A 1089 -18.93 -20.71 -27.68
N THR A 1090 -18.76 -20.38 -26.40
CA THR A 1090 -19.67 -19.53 -25.60
C THR A 1090 -19.56 -18.05 -25.95
N GLU A 1091 -18.46 -17.62 -26.60
CA GLU A 1091 -18.26 -16.21 -26.90
C GLU A 1091 -19.18 -15.76 -28.04
N THR A 1092 -20.08 -14.83 -27.73
CA THR A 1092 -21.05 -14.27 -28.68
C THR A 1092 -20.63 -12.91 -29.24
N THR A 1093 -19.71 -12.23 -28.55
CA THR A 1093 -19.30 -10.85 -28.86
C THR A 1093 -17.79 -10.71 -28.87
N ILE A 1094 -17.24 -9.90 -29.78
CA ILE A 1094 -15.81 -9.66 -29.92
C ILE A 1094 -15.55 -8.17 -30.05
N SER A 1095 -14.57 -7.64 -29.33
CA SER A 1095 -14.13 -6.26 -29.50
C SER A 1095 -13.01 -6.16 -30.54
N PHE A 1096 -13.14 -5.19 -31.45
CA PHE A 1096 -12.10 -4.83 -32.41
C PHE A 1096 -11.65 -3.38 -32.17
N SER A 1097 -10.33 -3.17 -32.16
CA SER A 1097 -9.78 -1.82 -32.15
C SER A 1097 -9.57 -1.33 -33.57
N ILE A 1098 -10.09 -0.14 -33.85
CA ILE A 1098 -10.12 0.46 -35.18
C ILE A 1098 -9.43 1.82 -35.21
N SER A 1099 -8.92 2.19 -36.38
CA SER A 1099 -8.59 3.57 -36.74
C SER A 1099 -9.43 3.94 -37.94
N CYS A 1100 -9.88 5.20 -37.99
CA CYS A 1100 -10.75 5.68 -39.05
C CYS A 1100 -10.24 6.99 -39.65
N THR A 1101 -10.68 7.28 -40.86
CA THR A 1101 -10.72 8.64 -41.39
C THR A 1101 -12.11 9.24 -41.19
N ASP A 1102 -12.13 10.52 -40.82
CA ASP A 1102 -13.37 11.28 -40.63
C ASP A 1102 -13.92 11.82 -41.96
N ALA A 1103 -15.05 12.54 -41.94
CA ALA A 1103 -15.66 13.11 -43.13
C ALA A 1103 -14.81 14.19 -43.83
N LYS A 1104 -13.73 14.67 -43.19
CA LYS A 1104 -12.74 15.60 -43.75
C LYS A 1104 -11.51 14.87 -44.30
N GLY A 1105 -11.43 13.55 -44.13
CA GLY A 1105 -10.28 12.73 -44.53
C GLY A 1105 -9.11 12.81 -43.55
N GLU A 1106 -9.35 13.22 -42.30
CA GLU A 1106 -8.33 13.23 -41.24
C GLU A 1106 -8.37 11.91 -40.46
N ASP A 1107 -7.20 11.35 -40.14
CA ASP A 1107 -7.09 10.17 -39.27
C ASP A 1107 -7.52 10.54 -37.85
N VAL A 1108 -8.47 9.76 -37.32
CA VAL A 1108 -9.09 9.98 -36.01
C VAL A 1108 -9.12 8.71 -35.18
N GLU A 1109 -8.95 8.87 -33.87
CA GLU A 1109 -9.26 7.83 -32.88
C GLU A 1109 -10.76 7.84 -32.61
N VAL A 1110 -11.34 6.64 -32.54
CA VAL A 1110 -12.77 6.41 -32.37
C VAL A 1110 -12.97 5.24 -31.41
N PRO A 1111 -14.20 5.05 -30.86
CA PRO A 1111 -14.49 3.91 -30.01
C PRO A 1111 -14.19 2.56 -30.67
N ASP A 1112 -13.90 1.55 -29.84
CA ASP A 1112 -13.82 0.15 -30.28
C ASP A 1112 -15.17 -0.33 -30.87
N VAL A 1113 -15.11 -1.35 -31.74
CA VAL A 1113 -16.32 -2.03 -32.27
C VAL A 1113 -16.55 -3.34 -31.52
N VAL A 1114 -17.64 -3.43 -30.78
CA VAL A 1114 -18.15 -4.67 -30.20
C VAL A 1114 -19.08 -5.34 -31.21
N ALA A 1115 -18.53 -6.33 -31.91
CA ALA A 1115 -19.21 -7.11 -32.92
C ALA A 1115 -19.86 -8.35 -32.31
N LYS A 1116 -21.18 -8.50 -32.45
CA LYS A 1116 -21.87 -9.76 -32.19
C LYS A 1116 -21.60 -10.70 -33.36
N VAL A 1117 -20.89 -11.80 -33.12
CA VAL A 1117 -20.39 -12.70 -34.17
C VAL A 1117 -21.09 -14.07 -34.20
N ARG A 1118 -21.88 -14.39 -33.18
CA ARG A 1118 -22.65 -15.64 -33.08
C ARG A 1118 -24.07 -15.41 -32.61
#